data_AF-A0A960K2B7-F1
#
_entry.id   AF-A0A960K2B7-F1
#
_cell.length_a   1.000
_cell.length_b   1.000
_cell.length_c   1.000
_cell.angle_alpha   90.00
_cell.angle_beta   90.00
_cell.angle_gamma   90.00
#
_symmetry.space_group_name_H-M   'P 1'
#
loop_
_entity.id
_entity.type
_entity.pdbx_description
1 polymer ?
#
loop_
_entity_poly.entity_id
_entity_poly.type
_entity_poly.pdbx_seq_one_letter_code
_entity_poly.pdbx_strand_id
1 'polypeptide(L)'
;MTKIEERIANLSPEKLEQLFRGTQEKAQAKAAAHRIPRRPDAAAPARLSSLQQRLWFLDQLEPGTPAYNMHGAFRWRGALEPAALQASFAEIARRHEVLRSVFRRIDGEVRQVLGDGPAIDFVVEELAGGDGEARWRQRVAEEARWSFSLSEGPLVRVAAFKLADDHWVLSIALHHIVADGWSIGVLVRELAALYSSRLRGEEAELPELPIQMADFAEWQHEQLTAGALESHLDFWRQQLEGAPAVLELVTDFPRPAKRSSSGAASKVFLSADVRQRLQQRGAAQGATLYMTLLAAYQVLLWRHSGEEEVVVGSPVAGRPGVETEELIGPFTNTVVRRTSLAGDPTFNELLGKVRAATLDADAHSAMPLERLVEAFAPERSSSYSPIFQVWFVLHNTPPASFELAGVSLEPLELHSGTTRFDLTLSLAETGDGLEGFVEYSTDLFEAPTIRAFCDQLQVLCEEVAKDPDRPISRLPLITAAQRRELLEGAPQQAAEPRPWPSFEEGLATAARLAPEAPALICGDEELSWEELDRRTNQIAHHLQAMGVGPGTLVGLCLPRSLDLLLAAVGILKSGGACLPLDPKHPEERLEHMLEESEAEALITLDEMLYELPAHAAACSLLCMDSDREELEGAPSDPPDV
;
A
#
# COMPACT_ATOMS: atom_id res chain seq x y z
N MET A 1 -38.63 6.31 3.91
CA MET A 1 -39.23 5.58 2.78
C MET A 1 -39.35 6.55 1.62
N THR A 2 -38.77 6.21 0.47
CA THR A 2 -38.73 7.12 -0.70
C THR A 2 -40.09 7.14 -1.41
N LYS A 3 -40.43 8.23 -2.12
CA LYS A 3 -41.67 8.41 -2.92
C LYS A 3 -41.96 7.27 -3.92
N ILE A 4 -40.98 6.41 -4.19
CA ILE A 4 -41.09 5.22 -5.04
C ILE A 4 -41.68 4.04 -4.26
N GLU A 5 -41.30 3.86 -3.00
CA GLU A 5 -41.81 2.78 -2.13
C GLU A 5 -43.30 2.96 -1.80
N GLU A 6 -43.74 4.21 -1.56
CA GLU A 6 -45.17 4.54 -1.39
C GLU A 6 -45.99 4.35 -2.68
N ARG A 7 -45.35 4.52 -3.85
CA ARG A 7 -46.01 4.28 -5.14
C ARG A 7 -46.14 2.79 -5.45
N ILE A 8 -45.18 1.97 -5.04
CA ILE A 8 -45.20 0.52 -5.22
C ILE A 8 -46.20 -0.14 -4.25
N ALA A 9 -46.29 0.35 -3.02
CA ALA A 9 -47.22 -0.16 -2.00
C ALA A 9 -48.71 0.08 -2.34
N ASN A 10 -49.02 1.03 -3.21
CA ASN A 10 -50.39 1.39 -3.62
C ASN A 10 -50.79 0.80 -5.00
N LEU A 11 -49.99 -0.08 -5.60
CA LEU A 11 -50.35 -0.74 -6.86
C LEU A 11 -51.29 -1.92 -6.61
N SER A 12 -52.32 -2.06 -7.47
CA SER A 12 -53.18 -3.24 -7.46
C SER A 12 -52.39 -4.50 -7.86
N PRO A 13 -52.81 -5.70 -7.42
CA PRO A 13 -52.14 -6.96 -7.75
C PRO A 13 -51.90 -7.16 -9.27
N GLU A 14 -52.87 -6.78 -10.10
CA GLU A 14 -52.77 -6.84 -11.57
C GLU A 14 -51.71 -5.88 -12.15
N LYS A 15 -51.52 -4.71 -11.53
CA LYS A 15 -50.49 -3.74 -11.93
C LYS A 15 -49.09 -4.16 -11.46
N LEU A 16 -48.99 -4.82 -10.31
CA LEU A 16 -47.74 -5.44 -9.85
C LEU A 16 -47.34 -6.57 -10.81
N GLU A 17 -48.27 -7.43 -11.20
CA GLU A 17 -48.04 -8.53 -12.14
C GLU A 17 -47.62 -8.03 -13.53
N GLN A 18 -48.23 -6.96 -14.05
CA GLN A 18 -47.77 -6.29 -15.28
C GLN A 18 -46.39 -5.64 -15.14
N LEU A 19 -46.05 -5.08 -13.97
CA LEU A 19 -44.72 -4.52 -13.70
C LEU A 19 -43.65 -5.63 -13.66
N PHE A 20 -43.96 -6.78 -13.04
CA PHE A 20 -43.11 -7.97 -12.99
C PHE A 20 -42.96 -8.62 -14.36
N ARG A 21 -44.03 -8.72 -15.14
CA ARG A 21 -43.98 -9.22 -16.52
C ARG A 21 -43.19 -8.30 -17.45
N GLY A 22 -43.36 -6.97 -17.31
CA GLY A 22 -42.58 -5.98 -18.05
C GLY A 22 -41.11 -5.90 -17.64
N THR A 23 -40.75 -6.25 -16.39
CA THR A 23 -39.35 -6.41 -15.95
C THR A 23 -38.76 -7.74 -16.40
N GLN A 24 -39.53 -8.83 -16.43
CA GLN A 24 -39.11 -10.09 -17.04
C GLN A 24 -38.94 -9.98 -18.56
N GLU A 25 -39.84 -9.31 -19.26
CA GLU A 25 -39.74 -9.07 -20.70
C GLU A 25 -38.57 -8.12 -21.03
N LYS A 26 -38.29 -7.11 -20.19
CA LYS A 26 -37.08 -6.28 -20.33
C LYS A 26 -35.79 -7.04 -19.97
N ALA A 27 -35.81 -7.94 -18.99
CA ALA A 27 -34.68 -8.80 -18.66
C ALA A 27 -34.42 -9.83 -19.77
N GLN A 28 -35.47 -10.41 -20.36
CA GLN A 28 -35.41 -11.31 -21.50
C GLN A 28 -34.99 -10.59 -22.80
N ALA A 29 -35.45 -9.36 -23.04
CA ALA A 29 -35.01 -8.54 -24.16
C ALA A 29 -33.55 -8.06 -24.00
N LYS A 30 -33.11 -7.76 -22.77
CA LYS A 30 -31.70 -7.42 -22.45
C LYS A 30 -30.79 -8.65 -22.57
N ALA A 31 -31.28 -9.85 -22.21
CA ALA A 31 -30.60 -11.13 -22.43
C ALA A 31 -30.54 -11.52 -23.91
N ALA A 32 -31.58 -11.23 -24.70
CA ALA A 32 -31.59 -11.47 -26.14
C ALA A 32 -30.64 -10.53 -26.93
N ALA A 33 -30.32 -9.36 -26.38
CA ALA A 33 -29.43 -8.38 -27.00
C ALA A 33 -27.92 -8.60 -26.70
N HIS A 34 -27.55 -9.63 -25.93
CA HIS A 34 -26.17 -9.86 -25.45
C HIS A 34 -25.58 -11.22 -25.83
N ARG A 35 -26.24 -11.97 -26.72
CA ARG A 35 -25.79 -13.33 -27.07
C ARG A 35 -24.50 -13.29 -27.89
N ILE A 36 -23.46 -13.96 -27.42
CA ILE A 36 -22.19 -14.07 -28.15
C ILE A 36 -22.36 -15.07 -29.30
N PRO A 37 -22.14 -14.68 -30.57
CA PRO A 37 -22.25 -15.60 -31.70
C PRO A 37 -21.01 -16.51 -31.80
N ARG A 38 -21.20 -17.78 -32.16
CA ARG A 38 -20.08 -18.63 -32.58
C ARG A 38 -19.49 -18.12 -33.90
N ARG A 39 -18.17 -18.17 -34.02
CA ARG A 39 -17.49 -17.87 -35.29
C ARG A 39 -17.86 -18.90 -36.37
N PRO A 40 -17.93 -18.49 -37.65
CA PRO A 40 -18.25 -19.40 -38.77
C PRO A 40 -17.20 -20.50 -38.98
N ASP A 41 -15.93 -20.19 -38.72
CA ASP A 41 -14.81 -21.12 -38.82
C ASP A 41 -14.02 -21.12 -37.51
N ALA A 42 -14.11 -22.23 -36.77
CA ALA A 42 -13.43 -22.38 -35.49
C ALA A 42 -11.89 -22.47 -35.64
N ALA A 43 -11.40 -22.93 -36.79
CA ALA A 43 -9.97 -23.09 -37.04
C ALA A 43 -9.29 -21.79 -37.52
N ALA A 44 -10.09 -20.79 -37.94
CA ALA A 44 -9.56 -19.52 -38.41
C ALA A 44 -8.85 -18.75 -37.27
N PRO A 45 -7.71 -18.09 -37.54
CA PRO A 45 -7.06 -17.19 -36.59
C PRO A 45 -8.03 -16.12 -36.06
N ALA A 46 -8.09 -15.96 -34.75
CA ALA A 46 -8.99 -15.02 -34.07
C ALA A 46 -8.23 -13.80 -33.53
N ARG A 47 -8.94 -12.69 -33.34
CA ARG A 47 -8.46 -11.57 -32.50
C ARG A 47 -8.28 -12.03 -31.06
N LEU A 48 -7.43 -11.31 -30.33
CA LEU A 48 -7.28 -11.43 -28.89
C LEU A 48 -8.32 -10.54 -28.21
N SER A 49 -8.86 -10.98 -27.06
CA SER A 49 -9.61 -10.09 -26.16
C SER A 49 -8.71 -8.98 -25.62
N SER A 50 -9.27 -7.89 -25.09
CA SER A 50 -8.49 -6.78 -24.53
C SER A 50 -7.51 -7.24 -23.44
N LEU A 51 -7.94 -8.14 -22.54
CA LEU A 51 -7.05 -8.70 -21.53
C LEU A 51 -5.94 -9.56 -22.16
N GLN A 52 -6.26 -10.37 -23.17
CA GLN A 52 -5.24 -11.16 -23.87
C GLN A 52 -4.22 -10.28 -24.57
N GLN A 53 -4.64 -9.18 -25.21
CA GLN A 53 -3.75 -8.21 -25.84
C GLN A 53 -2.80 -7.59 -24.81
N ARG A 54 -3.31 -7.22 -23.62
CA ARG A 54 -2.48 -6.69 -22.54
C ARG A 54 -1.47 -7.70 -22.03
N LEU A 55 -1.91 -8.92 -21.74
CA LEU A 55 -1.02 -9.97 -21.23
C LEU A 55 0.06 -10.33 -22.24
N TRP A 56 -0.29 -10.39 -23.53
CA TRP A 56 0.69 -10.55 -24.59
C TRP A 56 1.66 -9.36 -24.66
N PHE A 57 1.17 -8.12 -24.57
CA PHE A 57 2.05 -6.94 -24.55
C PHE A 57 3.03 -6.94 -23.37
N LEU A 58 2.56 -7.30 -22.17
CA LEU A 58 3.40 -7.41 -20.98
C LEU A 58 4.47 -8.51 -21.13
N ASP A 59 4.11 -9.65 -21.72
CA ASP A 59 5.07 -10.71 -22.06
C ASP A 59 6.12 -10.22 -23.07
N GLN A 60 5.75 -9.37 -24.05
CA GLN A 60 6.75 -8.78 -24.97
C GLN A 60 7.68 -7.76 -24.28
N LEU A 61 7.25 -7.11 -23.21
CA LEU A 61 8.08 -6.19 -22.42
C LEU A 61 9.06 -6.94 -21.49
N GLU A 62 8.62 -8.06 -20.93
CA GLU A 62 9.38 -8.90 -20.01
C GLU A 62 9.30 -10.38 -20.40
N PRO A 63 9.93 -10.80 -21.52
CA PRO A 63 9.80 -12.17 -22.01
C PRO A 63 10.20 -13.22 -20.99
N GLY A 64 9.34 -14.21 -20.79
CA GLY A 64 9.58 -15.33 -19.88
C GLY A 64 9.43 -15.00 -18.39
N THR A 65 8.83 -13.84 -18.06
CA THR A 65 8.53 -13.49 -16.67
C THR A 65 7.47 -14.43 -16.07
N PRO A 66 7.68 -14.98 -14.86
CA PRO A 66 6.69 -15.81 -14.19
C PRO A 66 5.58 -15.00 -13.51
N ALA A 67 5.62 -13.66 -13.56
CA ALA A 67 4.68 -12.78 -12.87
C ALA A 67 3.21 -12.96 -13.29
N TYR A 68 2.97 -13.56 -14.45
CA TYR A 68 1.63 -13.86 -14.98
C TYR A 68 1.33 -15.37 -15.01
N ASN A 69 2.12 -16.16 -14.29
CA ASN A 69 1.77 -17.55 -14.05
C ASN A 69 0.70 -17.64 -12.96
N MET A 70 -0.36 -18.39 -13.24
CA MET A 70 -1.28 -18.87 -12.23
C MET A 70 -0.80 -20.25 -11.78
N HIS A 71 -0.49 -20.37 -10.49
CA HIS A 71 0.05 -21.60 -9.92
C HIS A 71 -0.79 -22.07 -8.73
N GLY A 72 -1.00 -23.38 -8.66
CA GLY A 72 -1.57 -24.06 -7.51
C GLY A 72 -0.85 -25.37 -7.26
N ALA A 73 -0.57 -25.68 -5.99
CA ALA A 73 -0.01 -26.95 -5.57
C ALA A 73 -0.93 -27.60 -4.53
N PHE A 74 -1.06 -28.93 -4.62
CA PHE A 74 -1.95 -29.71 -3.79
C PHE A 74 -1.23 -30.95 -3.29
N ARG A 75 -1.32 -31.22 -1.99
CA ARG A 75 -0.97 -32.52 -1.44
C ARG A 75 -2.12 -33.47 -1.71
N TRP A 76 -1.78 -34.59 -2.32
CA TRP A 76 -2.72 -35.63 -2.72
C TRP A 76 -2.50 -36.86 -1.84
N ARG A 77 -3.52 -37.21 -1.04
CA ARG A 77 -3.48 -38.36 -0.13
C ARG A 77 -4.38 -39.47 -0.65
N GLY A 78 -3.76 -40.58 -1.03
CA GLY A 78 -4.39 -41.74 -1.65
C GLY A 78 -3.68 -42.16 -2.93
N ALA A 79 -4.10 -43.29 -3.49
CA ALA A 79 -3.59 -43.75 -4.76
C ALA A 79 -3.94 -42.75 -5.87
N LEU A 80 -2.93 -42.34 -6.64
CA LEU A 80 -3.11 -41.56 -7.87
C LEU A 80 -2.95 -42.51 -9.05
N GLU A 81 -3.83 -42.41 -10.04
CA GLU A 81 -3.67 -43.06 -11.35
C GLU A 81 -3.24 -42.00 -12.38
N PRO A 82 -1.93 -41.85 -12.67
CA PRO A 82 -1.43 -40.75 -13.48
C PRO A 82 -1.98 -40.76 -14.90
N ALA A 83 -2.23 -41.94 -15.48
CA ALA A 83 -2.78 -42.05 -16.83
C ALA A 83 -4.23 -41.52 -16.90
N ALA A 84 -5.04 -41.80 -15.87
CA ALA A 84 -6.39 -41.26 -15.76
C ALA A 84 -6.36 -39.74 -15.57
N LEU A 85 -5.42 -39.23 -14.75
CA LEU A 85 -5.26 -37.79 -14.52
C LEU A 85 -4.86 -37.06 -15.82
N GLN A 86 -3.84 -37.57 -16.53
CA GLN A 86 -3.39 -37.03 -17.81
C GLN A 86 -4.51 -37.03 -18.85
N ALA A 87 -5.28 -38.12 -18.96
CA ALA A 87 -6.40 -38.22 -19.89
C ALA A 87 -7.55 -37.26 -19.55
N SER A 88 -7.79 -36.96 -18.26
CA SER A 88 -8.77 -35.95 -17.84
C SER A 88 -8.34 -34.55 -18.27
N PHE A 89 -7.08 -34.17 -18.02
CA PHE A 89 -6.53 -32.88 -18.49
C PHE A 89 -6.58 -32.75 -20.02
N ALA A 90 -6.24 -33.81 -20.75
CA ALA A 90 -6.32 -33.82 -22.21
C ALA A 90 -7.75 -33.58 -22.71
N GLU A 91 -8.76 -34.14 -22.05
CA GLU A 91 -10.18 -33.94 -22.40
C GLU A 91 -10.64 -32.51 -22.10
N ILE A 92 -10.22 -31.92 -20.96
CA ILE A 92 -10.48 -30.50 -20.65
C ILE A 92 -9.86 -29.62 -21.74
N ALA A 93 -8.61 -29.87 -22.14
CA ALA A 93 -7.99 -29.07 -23.19
C ALA A 93 -8.63 -29.28 -24.57
N ARG A 94 -9.15 -30.50 -24.86
CA ARG A 94 -9.93 -30.75 -26.08
C ARG A 94 -11.20 -29.88 -26.08
N ARG A 95 -11.90 -29.84 -24.94
CA ARG A 95 -13.17 -29.12 -24.73
C ARG A 95 -13.00 -27.59 -24.76
N HIS A 96 -11.92 -27.06 -24.18
CA HIS A 96 -11.64 -25.62 -24.11
C HIS A 96 -10.50 -25.24 -25.06
N GLU A 97 -10.83 -24.64 -26.21
CA GLU A 97 -9.86 -24.27 -27.26
C GLU A 97 -8.73 -23.37 -26.75
N VAL A 98 -9.00 -22.51 -25.77
CA VAL A 98 -8.02 -21.56 -25.23
C VAL A 98 -6.81 -22.26 -24.60
N LEU A 99 -7.00 -23.45 -24.01
CA LEU A 99 -5.90 -24.22 -23.41
C LEU A 99 -4.96 -24.83 -24.45
N ARG A 100 -5.41 -24.90 -25.71
CA ARG A 100 -4.63 -25.33 -26.87
C ARG A 100 -4.18 -24.17 -27.74
N SER A 101 -4.44 -22.94 -27.32
CA SER A 101 -4.18 -21.76 -28.14
C SER A 101 -2.77 -21.23 -27.94
N VAL A 102 -2.20 -20.72 -29.03
CA VAL A 102 -0.94 -19.96 -29.07
C VAL A 102 -1.17 -18.61 -29.76
N PHE A 103 -0.29 -17.65 -29.51
CA PHE A 103 -0.43 -16.26 -29.92
C PHE A 103 0.67 -15.88 -30.90
N ARG A 104 0.32 -15.78 -32.19
CA ARG A 104 1.27 -15.57 -33.29
C ARG A 104 0.97 -14.28 -34.03
N ARG A 105 2.00 -13.62 -34.57
CA ARG A 105 1.81 -12.48 -35.48
C ARG A 105 1.47 -13.00 -36.89
N ILE A 106 0.34 -12.59 -37.44
CA ILE A 106 -0.14 -12.90 -38.78
C ILE A 106 -0.54 -11.58 -39.44
N ASP A 107 0.03 -11.28 -40.60
CA ASP A 107 -0.21 -10.03 -41.35
C ASP A 107 -0.01 -8.75 -40.51
N GLY A 108 0.97 -8.77 -39.60
CA GLY A 108 1.30 -7.63 -38.74
C GLY A 108 0.47 -7.52 -37.45
N GLU A 109 -0.56 -8.34 -37.27
CA GLU A 109 -1.41 -8.36 -36.07
C GLU A 109 -1.20 -9.64 -35.26
N VAL A 110 -1.29 -9.55 -33.92
CA VAL A 110 -1.30 -10.74 -33.07
C VAL A 110 -2.66 -11.42 -33.18
N ARG A 111 -2.65 -12.74 -33.41
CA ARG A 111 -3.82 -13.59 -33.51
C ARG A 111 -3.69 -14.79 -32.59
N GLN A 112 -4.82 -15.21 -32.02
CA GLN A 112 -4.93 -16.48 -31.33
C GLN A 112 -5.20 -17.58 -32.37
N VAL A 113 -4.39 -18.63 -32.35
CA VAL A 113 -4.54 -19.81 -33.21
C VAL A 113 -4.43 -21.08 -32.38
N LEU A 114 -5.00 -22.18 -32.86
CA LEU A 114 -4.78 -23.48 -32.24
C LEU A 114 -3.32 -23.92 -32.49
N GLY A 115 -2.64 -24.33 -31.43
CA GLY A 115 -1.27 -24.84 -31.50
C GLY A 115 -1.19 -26.24 -32.10
N ASP A 116 -0.06 -26.52 -32.75
CA ASP A 116 0.24 -27.81 -33.39
C ASP A 116 0.84 -28.84 -32.41
N GLY A 117 1.28 -28.36 -31.24
CA GLY A 117 1.94 -29.15 -30.19
C GLY A 117 0.99 -29.82 -29.19
N PRO A 118 1.53 -30.48 -28.15
CA PRO A 118 0.69 -31.02 -27.08
C PRO A 118 -0.09 -29.90 -26.40
N ALA A 119 -1.34 -30.17 -26.05
CA ALA A 119 -2.21 -29.21 -25.38
C ALA A 119 -1.73 -28.83 -23.97
N ILE A 120 -1.19 -29.82 -23.26
CA ILE A 120 -0.74 -29.72 -21.87
C ILE A 120 0.58 -30.47 -21.77
N ASP A 121 1.54 -29.88 -21.07
CA ASP A 121 2.76 -30.56 -20.67
C ASP A 121 2.51 -31.28 -19.34
N PHE A 122 2.51 -32.62 -19.37
CA PHE A 122 2.19 -33.46 -18.21
C PHE A 122 3.40 -34.29 -17.80
N VAL A 123 3.90 -34.06 -16.58
CA VAL A 123 5.10 -34.69 -16.05
C VAL A 123 4.75 -35.52 -14.82
N VAL A 124 5.29 -36.74 -14.77
CA VAL A 124 5.27 -37.58 -13.56
C VAL A 124 6.72 -37.79 -13.13
N GLU A 125 7.04 -37.40 -11.90
CA GLU A 125 8.40 -37.53 -11.35
C GLU A 125 8.35 -38.26 -10.01
N GLU A 126 9.22 -39.25 -9.82
CA GLU A 126 9.37 -39.95 -8.54
C GLU A 126 10.41 -39.26 -7.66
N LEU A 127 9.96 -38.79 -6.50
CA LEU A 127 10.74 -38.05 -5.50
C LEU A 127 10.88 -38.83 -4.18
N ALA A 128 10.61 -40.14 -4.18
CA ALA A 128 10.65 -40.98 -2.99
C ALA A 128 12.07 -41.13 -2.40
N GLY A 129 12.16 -41.07 -1.06
CA GLY A 129 13.39 -41.28 -0.28
C GLY A 129 14.25 -40.03 -0.01
N GLY A 130 15.07 -40.06 1.05
CA GLY A 130 16.02 -38.98 1.40
C GLY A 130 15.36 -37.68 1.88
N ASP A 131 15.90 -36.52 1.47
CA ASP A 131 15.38 -35.16 1.76
C ASP A 131 14.20 -34.79 0.83
N GLY A 132 13.23 -35.71 0.72
CA GLY A 132 12.13 -35.63 -0.25
C GLY A 132 11.29 -34.37 -0.10
N GLU A 133 11.17 -33.82 1.12
CA GLU A 133 10.39 -32.60 1.38
C GLU A 133 11.02 -31.35 0.78
N ALA A 134 12.32 -31.12 1.04
CA ALA A 134 13.03 -30.00 0.44
C ALA A 134 13.01 -30.11 -1.10
N ARG A 135 13.19 -31.32 -1.63
CA ARG A 135 13.22 -31.58 -3.07
C ARG A 135 11.88 -31.30 -3.75
N TRP A 136 10.75 -31.80 -3.23
CA TRP A 136 9.46 -31.52 -3.88
C TRP A 136 9.07 -30.04 -3.76
N ARG A 137 9.40 -29.36 -2.65
CA ARG A 137 9.16 -27.92 -2.50
C ARG A 137 9.96 -27.11 -3.53
N GLN A 138 11.22 -27.48 -3.74
CA GLN A 138 12.05 -26.86 -4.78
C GLN A 138 11.44 -27.08 -6.17
N ARG A 139 11.04 -28.31 -6.51
CA ARG A 139 10.42 -28.63 -7.80
C ARG A 139 9.12 -27.85 -8.01
N VAL A 140 8.23 -27.79 -7.02
CA VAL A 140 7.01 -26.97 -7.10
C VAL A 140 7.32 -25.49 -7.33
N ALA A 141 8.35 -24.95 -6.67
CA ALA A 141 8.78 -23.57 -6.88
C ALA A 141 9.33 -23.33 -8.30
N GLU A 142 10.00 -24.32 -8.89
CA GLU A 142 10.44 -24.30 -10.30
C GLU A 142 9.24 -24.36 -11.26
N GLU A 143 8.23 -25.18 -10.98
CA GLU A 143 6.98 -25.23 -11.75
C GLU A 143 6.20 -23.91 -11.68
N ALA A 144 6.13 -23.27 -10.51
CA ALA A 144 5.49 -21.97 -10.34
C ALA A 144 6.16 -20.86 -11.18
N ARG A 145 7.49 -20.97 -11.35
CA ARG A 145 8.31 -20.02 -12.12
C ARG A 145 8.60 -20.45 -13.56
N TRP A 146 7.85 -21.42 -14.07
CA TRP A 146 8.05 -21.91 -15.44
C TRP A 146 7.89 -20.77 -16.46
N SER A 147 8.84 -20.67 -17.39
CA SER A 147 8.79 -19.67 -18.46
C SER A 147 7.97 -20.19 -19.63
N PHE A 148 6.79 -19.60 -19.86
CA PHE A 148 5.91 -19.96 -20.96
C PHE A 148 6.24 -19.16 -22.22
N SER A 149 6.25 -19.84 -23.38
CA SER A 149 6.35 -19.19 -24.69
C SER A 149 4.95 -19.03 -25.28
N LEU A 150 4.44 -17.80 -25.31
CA LEU A 150 3.07 -17.53 -25.81
C LEU A 150 2.87 -17.92 -27.29
N SER A 151 3.93 -17.91 -28.09
CA SER A 151 3.88 -18.24 -29.52
C SER A 151 3.97 -19.74 -29.83
N GLU A 152 4.52 -20.53 -28.91
CA GLU A 152 4.84 -21.96 -29.12
C GLU A 152 3.96 -22.88 -28.28
N GLY A 153 3.62 -22.47 -27.05
CA GLY A 153 2.92 -23.32 -26.08
C GLY A 153 3.71 -24.57 -25.68
N PRO A 154 3.09 -25.53 -24.96
CA PRO A 154 1.79 -25.40 -24.28
C PRO A 154 1.81 -24.32 -23.19
N LEU A 155 0.64 -23.78 -22.86
CA LEU A 155 0.47 -22.72 -21.85
C LEU A 155 -0.10 -23.25 -20.53
N VAL A 156 -0.10 -24.57 -20.38
CA VAL A 156 -0.52 -25.31 -19.20
C VAL A 156 0.48 -26.42 -18.96
N ARG A 157 0.94 -26.51 -17.72
CA ARG A 157 1.87 -27.52 -17.25
C ARG A 157 1.36 -28.15 -15.96
N VAL A 158 1.37 -29.47 -15.92
CA VAL A 158 0.91 -30.27 -14.79
C VAL A 158 2.03 -31.22 -14.40
N ALA A 159 2.44 -31.18 -13.13
CA ALA A 159 3.45 -32.07 -12.59
C ALA A 159 2.89 -32.86 -11.40
N ALA A 160 2.99 -34.17 -11.46
CA ALA A 160 2.64 -35.08 -10.37
C ALA A 160 3.92 -35.68 -9.78
N PHE A 161 4.24 -35.30 -8.55
CA PHE A 161 5.41 -35.75 -7.82
C PHE A 161 5.04 -36.89 -6.88
N LYS A 162 5.54 -38.10 -7.14
CA LYS A 162 5.33 -39.27 -6.27
C LYS A 162 6.26 -39.21 -5.06
N LEU A 163 5.70 -39.11 -3.85
CA LEU A 163 6.47 -39.14 -2.59
C LEU A 163 6.46 -40.54 -1.96
N ALA A 164 5.31 -41.22 -2.05
CA ALA A 164 5.10 -42.62 -1.69
C ALA A 164 3.96 -43.18 -2.57
N ASP A 165 3.58 -44.45 -2.39
CA ASP A 165 2.50 -45.08 -3.18
C ASP A 165 1.15 -44.36 -3.03
N ASP A 166 0.86 -43.83 -1.84
CA ASP A 166 -0.36 -43.14 -1.45
C ASP A 166 -0.15 -41.65 -1.12
N HIS A 167 1.03 -41.09 -1.43
CA HIS A 167 1.36 -39.69 -1.15
C HIS A 167 1.97 -39.02 -2.36
N TRP A 168 1.30 -37.98 -2.86
CA TRP A 168 1.69 -37.25 -4.05
C TRP A 168 1.61 -35.74 -3.81
N VAL A 169 2.33 -34.99 -4.64
CA VAL A 169 2.14 -33.54 -4.78
C VAL A 169 1.78 -33.25 -6.23
N LEU A 170 0.62 -32.64 -6.44
CA LEU A 170 0.16 -32.17 -7.74
C LEU A 170 0.44 -30.68 -7.87
N SER A 171 1.19 -30.27 -8.87
CA SER A 171 1.47 -28.88 -9.22
C SER A 171 0.84 -28.56 -10.57
N ILE A 172 0.07 -27.48 -10.64
CA ILE A 172 -0.55 -26.99 -11.86
C ILE A 172 -0.08 -25.55 -12.06
N ALA A 173 0.58 -25.29 -13.19
CA ALA A 173 1.00 -23.96 -13.61
C ALA A 173 0.40 -23.67 -14.99
N LEU A 174 -0.15 -22.49 -15.18
CA LEU A 174 -0.65 -22.03 -16.47
C LEU A 174 -0.43 -20.53 -16.64
N HIS A 175 -0.34 -20.06 -17.87
CA HIS A 175 -0.24 -18.61 -18.12
C HIS A 175 -1.61 -17.93 -18.00
N HIS A 176 -1.68 -16.77 -17.35
CA HIS A 176 -2.93 -16.02 -17.14
C HIS A 176 -3.63 -15.60 -18.47
N ILE A 177 -2.95 -15.71 -19.62
CA ILE A 177 -3.55 -15.44 -20.95
C ILE A 177 -4.55 -16.52 -21.40
N VAL A 178 -4.57 -17.69 -20.76
CA VAL A 178 -5.51 -18.78 -21.10
C VAL A 178 -6.54 -19.05 -20.02
N ALA A 179 -6.41 -18.46 -18.83
CA ALA A 179 -7.34 -18.66 -17.73
C ALA A 179 -7.32 -17.48 -16.75
N ASP A 180 -8.31 -17.43 -15.87
CA ASP A 180 -8.40 -16.50 -14.75
C ASP A 180 -8.89 -17.21 -13.48
N GLY A 181 -9.06 -16.48 -12.38
CA GLY A 181 -9.44 -17.07 -11.09
C GLY A 181 -10.75 -17.87 -11.15
N TRP A 182 -11.72 -17.42 -11.95
CA TRP A 182 -12.97 -18.15 -12.17
C TRP A 182 -12.76 -19.44 -12.95
N SER A 183 -11.88 -19.40 -13.97
CA SER A 183 -11.51 -20.56 -14.77
C SER A 183 -10.90 -21.69 -13.96
N ILE A 184 -10.22 -21.39 -12.85
CA ILE A 184 -9.69 -22.42 -11.94
C ILE A 184 -10.83 -23.22 -11.30
N GLY A 185 -11.94 -22.57 -10.92
CA GLY A 185 -13.11 -23.27 -10.40
C GLY A 185 -13.76 -24.21 -11.44
N VAL A 186 -13.81 -23.78 -12.70
CA VAL A 186 -14.27 -24.62 -13.83
C VAL A 186 -13.34 -25.81 -14.03
N LEU A 187 -12.03 -25.56 -14.10
CA LEU A 187 -11.00 -26.59 -14.27
C LEU A 187 -11.10 -27.66 -13.18
N VAL A 188 -11.20 -27.26 -11.92
CA VAL A 188 -11.31 -28.18 -10.78
C VAL A 188 -12.58 -29.03 -10.86
N ARG A 189 -13.73 -28.42 -11.18
CA ARG A 189 -15.01 -29.13 -11.31
C ARG A 189 -14.99 -30.15 -12.45
N GLU A 190 -14.50 -29.76 -13.62
CA GLU A 190 -14.40 -30.67 -14.77
C GLU A 190 -13.37 -31.79 -14.52
N LEU A 191 -12.24 -31.47 -13.87
CA LEU A 191 -11.24 -32.46 -13.48
C LEU A 191 -11.82 -33.50 -12.52
N ALA A 192 -12.61 -33.05 -11.54
CA ALA A 192 -13.32 -33.92 -10.60
C ALA A 192 -14.26 -34.89 -11.31
N ALA A 193 -15.08 -34.39 -12.24
CA ALA A 193 -16.02 -35.20 -13.01
C ALA A 193 -15.31 -36.22 -13.91
N LEU A 194 -14.29 -35.77 -14.66
CA LEU A 194 -13.57 -36.58 -15.63
C LEU A 194 -12.73 -37.66 -14.95
N TYR A 195 -11.94 -37.30 -13.93
CA TYR A 195 -11.09 -38.26 -13.23
C TYR A 195 -11.92 -39.34 -12.52
N SER A 196 -13.00 -38.94 -11.84
CA SER A 196 -13.87 -39.89 -11.12
C SER A 196 -14.57 -40.87 -12.06
N SER A 197 -15.08 -40.39 -13.21
CA SER A 197 -15.75 -41.25 -14.19
C SER A 197 -14.74 -42.22 -14.82
N ARG A 198 -13.53 -41.77 -15.13
CA ARG A 198 -12.46 -42.63 -15.66
C ARG A 198 -12.07 -43.74 -14.71
N LEU A 199 -11.94 -43.46 -13.41
CA LEU A 199 -11.65 -44.49 -12.41
C LEU A 199 -12.76 -45.55 -12.30
N ARG A 200 -14.01 -45.18 -12.59
CA ARG A 200 -15.15 -46.13 -12.63
C ARG A 200 -15.35 -46.82 -13.97
N GLY A 201 -14.60 -46.43 -15.01
CA GLY A 201 -14.82 -46.91 -16.38
C GLY A 201 -16.08 -46.35 -17.03
N GLU A 202 -16.53 -45.17 -16.59
CA GLU A 202 -17.72 -44.46 -17.07
C GLU A 202 -17.32 -43.25 -17.95
N GLU A 203 -18.24 -42.79 -18.80
CA GLU A 203 -18.11 -41.49 -19.47
C GLU A 203 -18.61 -40.36 -18.57
N ALA A 204 -17.88 -39.24 -18.53
CA ALA A 204 -18.32 -38.06 -17.79
C ALA A 204 -19.32 -37.25 -18.62
N GLU A 205 -20.41 -36.81 -18.00
CA GLU A 205 -21.38 -35.93 -18.65
C GLU A 205 -20.94 -34.46 -18.54
N LEU A 206 -20.34 -33.92 -19.61
CA LEU A 206 -20.03 -32.49 -19.74
C LEU A 206 -20.77 -31.90 -20.95
N PRO A 207 -21.81 -31.08 -20.77
CA PRO A 207 -22.60 -30.49 -21.86
C PRO A 207 -21.74 -29.68 -22.83
N GLU A 208 -21.97 -29.72 -24.14
CA GLU A 208 -21.15 -28.95 -25.10
C GLU A 208 -21.16 -27.44 -24.78
N LEU A 209 -19.98 -26.79 -24.87
CA LEU A 209 -19.85 -25.36 -24.65
C LEU A 209 -20.54 -24.57 -25.77
N PRO A 210 -21.41 -23.60 -25.46
CA PRO A 210 -22.13 -22.85 -26.49
C PRO A 210 -21.19 -21.95 -27.32
N ILE A 211 -20.09 -21.49 -26.73
CA ILE A 211 -19.09 -20.61 -27.34
C ILE A 211 -17.68 -21.02 -26.90
N GLN A 212 -16.67 -20.51 -27.59
CA GLN A 212 -15.25 -20.62 -27.24
C GLN A 212 -14.66 -19.23 -26.96
N MET A 213 -13.50 -19.17 -26.31
CA MET A 213 -12.85 -17.90 -25.95
C MET A 213 -12.59 -16.99 -27.17
N ALA A 214 -12.28 -17.59 -28.31
CA ALA A 214 -12.08 -16.87 -29.56
C ALA A 214 -13.38 -16.21 -30.07
N ASP A 215 -14.54 -16.80 -29.80
CA ASP A 215 -15.84 -16.21 -30.16
C ASP A 215 -16.12 -14.96 -29.32
N PHE A 216 -15.83 -15.04 -28.02
CA PHE A 216 -15.92 -13.88 -27.12
C PHE A 216 -14.96 -12.75 -27.53
N ALA A 217 -13.73 -13.09 -27.93
CA ALA A 217 -12.75 -12.09 -28.34
C ALA A 217 -13.19 -11.28 -29.58
N GLU A 218 -13.76 -11.95 -30.60
CA GLU A 218 -14.32 -11.26 -31.77
C GLU A 218 -15.53 -10.40 -31.38
N TRP A 219 -16.46 -10.96 -30.59
CA TRP A 219 -17.62 -10.22 -30.10
C TRP A 219 -17.22 -8.97 -29.31
N GLN A 220 -16.25 -9.09 -28.39
CA GLN A 220 -15.77 -7.94 -27.60
C GLN A 220 -15.20 -6.85 -28.50
N HIS A 221 -14.48 -7.23 -29.57
CA HIS A 221 -13.94 -6.28 -30.53
C HIS A 221 -15.05 -5.51 -31.27
N GLU A 222 -16.11 -6.20 -31.70
CA GLU A 222 -17.28 -5.57 -32.34
C GLU A 222 -17.95 -4.56 -31.40
N GLN A 223 -18.16 -4.95 -30.13
CA GLN A 223 -18.76 -4.08 -29.11
C GLN A 223 -17.93 -2.81 -28.87
N LEU A 224 -16.60 -2.94 -28.82
CA LEU A 224 -15.69 -1.80 -28.66
C LEU A 224 -15.70 -0.86 -29.86
N THR A 225 -15.82 -1.39 -31.07
CA THR A 225 -15.78 -0.61 -32.31
C THR A 225 -17.10 0.13 -32.58
N ALA A 226 -18.21 -0.44 -32.12
CA ALA A 226 -19.55 0.11 -32.33
C ALA A 226 -19.88 1.34 -31.45
N GLY A 227 -18.93 1.89 -30.69
CA GLY A 227 -19.15 3.06 -29.80
C GLY A 227 -19.98 2.75 -28.54
N ALA A 228 -20.31 1.47 -28.29
CA ALA A 228 -21.17 1.05 -27.17
C ALA A 228 -20.60 1.41 -25.79
N LEU A 229 -19.29 1.72 -25.71
CA LEU A 229 -18.60 2.06 -24.47
C LEU A 229 -18.20 3.54 -24.34
N GLU A 230 -18.67 4.44 -25.21
CA GLU A 230 -18.31 5.88 -25.12
C GLU A 230 -18.76 6.52 -23.80
N SER A 231 -19.99 6.26 -23.36
CA SER A 231 -20.49 6.76 -22.07
C SER A 231 -19.67 6.23 -20.88
N HIS A 232 -19.18 4.99 -20.98
CA HIS A 232 -18.29 4.41 -19.98
C HIS A 232 -16.93 5.12 -19.98
N LEU A 233 -16.40 5.48 -21.14
CA LEU A 233 -15.14 6.20 -21.25
C LEU A 233 -15.23 7.59 -20.62
N ASP A 234 -16.32 8.32 -20.89
CA ASP A 234 -16.53 9.66 -20.33
C ASP A 234 -16.67 9.64 -18.81
N PHE A 235 -17.38 8.64 -18.27
CA PHE A 235 -17.41 8.41 -16.82
C PHE A 235 -16.01 8.23 -16.25
N TRP A 236 -15.22 7.32 -16.84
CA TRP A 236 -13.87 7.08 -16.34
C TRP A 236 -12.99 8.31 -16.47
N ARG A 237 -13.15 9.11 -17.55
CA ARG A 237 -12.43 10.37 -17.74
C ARG A 237 -12.61 11.32 -16.58
N GLN A 238 -13.86 11.50 -16.17
CA GLN A 238 -14.18 12.32 -15.02
C GLN A 238 -13.66 11.70 -13.71
N GLN A 239 -13.79 10.38 -13.54
CA GLN A 239 -13.38 9.70 -12.30
C GLN A 239 -11.86 9.69 -12.07
N LEU A 240 -11.06 9.66 -13.13
CA LEU A 240 -9.59 9.59 -13.04
C LEU A 240 -8.91 10.94 -13.28
N GLU A 241 -9.67 12.01 -13.50
CA GLU A 241 -9.13 13.36 -13.66
C GLU A 241 -8.39 13.80 -12.38
N GLY A 242 -7.12 14.16 -12.52
CA GLY A 242 -6.27 14.55 -11.39
C GLY A 242 -5.93 13.43 -10.42
N ALA A 243 -6.19 12.16 -10.77
CA ALA A 243 -5.76 11.04 -9.93
C ALA A 243 -4.23 11.04 -9.79
N PRO A 244 -3.68 10.73 -8.60
CA PRO A 244 -2.24 10.67 -8.40
C PRO A 244 -1.64 9.61 -9.32
N ALA A 245 -0.51 9.93 -9.94
CA ALA A 245 0.18 8.99 -10.84
C ALA A 245 0.76 7.79 -10.09
N VAL A 246 1.21 8.03 -8.85
CA VAL A 246 1.85 7.07 -7.96
C VAL A 246 1.34 7.27 -6.54
N LEU A 247 1.01 6.18 -5.84
CA LEU A 247 0.83 6.19 -4.40
C LEU A 247 2.21 6.12 -3.71
N GLU A 248 2.65 7.23 -3.12
CA GLU A 248 3.94 7.31 -2.42
C GLU A 248 3.82 6.70 -1.01
N LEU A 249 4.12 5.40 -0.90
CA LEU A 249 4.20 4.70 0.37
C LEU A 249 5.56 4.92 1.04
N VAL A 250 5.60 4.94 2.36
CA VAL A 250 6.86 4.79 3.10
C VAL A 250 7.42 3.39 2.83
N THR A 251 8.58 3.34 2.17
CA THR A 251 9.27 2.12 1.73
C THR A 251 10.61 1.95 2.45
N ASP A 252 11.09 0.71 2.54
CA ASP A 252 12.40 0.41 3.15
C ASP A 252 13.56 0.68 2.18
N PHE A 253 13.28 0.57 0.87
CA PHE A 253 14.24 0.79 -0.20
C PHE A 253 13.73 1.83 -1.21
N PRO A 254 14.62 2.63 -1.82
CA PRO A 254 14.23 3.58 -2.86
C PRO A 254 13.66 2.84 -4.08
N ARG A 255 12.57 3.36 -4.65
CA ARG A 255 11.94 2.77 -5.83
C ARG A 255 12.95 2.66 -6.99
N PRO A 256 13.14 1.47 -7.58
CA PRO A 256 14.06 1.30 -8.70
C PRO A 256 13.53 1.96 -9.99
N ALA A 257 14.44 2.30 -10.91
CA ALA A 257 14.07 2.84 -12.23
C ALA A 257 13.37 1.81 -13.13
N LYS A 258 13.61 0.52 -12.89
CA LYS A 258 12.90 -0.59 -13.54
C LYS A 258 12.49 -1.57 -12.45
N ARG A 259 11.20 -1.83 -12.32
CA ARG A 259 10.68 -2.82 -11.39
C ARG A 259 11.14 -4.22 -11.78
N SER A 260 11.42 -5.07 -10.81
CA SER A 260 11.50 -6.52 -11.02
C SER A 260 10.13 -7.16 -10.78
N SER A 261 10.03 -8.46 -11.01
CA SER A 261 8.88 -9.27 -10.60
C SER A 261 9.08 -9.92 -9.23
N SER A 262 10.18 -9.63 -8.51
CA SER A 262 10.52 -10.28 -7.25
C SER A 262 9.51 -9.91 -6.16
N GLY A 263 8.91 -10.92 -5.54
CA GLY A 263 7.89 -10.73 -4.51
C GLY A 263 8.04 -11.69 -3.35
N ALA A 264 7.43 -11.29 -2.24
CA ALA A 264 7.23 -12.14 -1.08
C ALA A 264 5.83 -11.89 -0.51
N ALA A 265 5.39 -12.71 0.44
CA ALA A 265 4.07 -12.59 1.04
C ALA A 265 4.12 -12.72 2.57
N SER A 266 3.33 -11.91 3.27
CA SER A 266 3.08 -12.04 4.71
C SER A 266 1.62 -12.38 4.95
N LYS A 267 1.35 -13.31 5.86
CA LYS A 267 -0.01 -13.77 6.14
C LYS A 267 -0.83 -12.73 6.88
N VAL A 268 -2.13 -12.70 6.58
CA VAL A 268 -3.14 -11.92 7.27
C VAL A 268 -4.21 -12.86 7.79
N PHE A 269 -4.65 -12.66 9.03
CA PHE A 269 -5.77 -13.36 9.63
C PHE A 269 -6.67 -12.40 10.39
N LEU A 270 -7.97 -12.47 10.13
CA LEU A 270 -9.00 -11.79 10.93
C LEU A 270 -9.96 -12.86 11.44
N SER A 271 -10.19 -12.89 12.75
CA SER A 271 -11.06 -13.91 13.35
C SER A 271 -12.51 -13.85 12.81
N ALA A 272 -13.24 -14.97 12.94
CA ALA A 272 -14.65 -15.04 12.59
C ALA A 272 -15.52 -13.97 13.29
N ASP A 273 -15.23 -13.61 14.54
CA ASP A 273 -15.94 -12.54 15.26
C ASP A 273 -15.70 -11.18 14.59
N VAL A 274 -14.46 -10.85 14.24
CA VAL A 274 -14.12 -9.60 13.54
C VAL A 274 -14.81 -9.57 12.17
N ARG A 275 -14.71 -10.65 11.39
CA ARG A 275 -15.39 -10.77 10.09
C ARG A 275 -16.90 -10.52 10.21
N GLN A 276 -17.56 -11.20 11.15
CA GLN A 276 -19.00 -11.08 11.35
C GLN A 276 -19.41 -9.65 11.74
N ARG A 277 -18.65 -9.01 12.64
CA ARG A 277 -18.92 -7.62 13.04
C ARG A 277 -18.72 -6.66 11.89
N LEU A 278 -17.62 -6.77 11.15
CA LEU A 278 -17.38 -5.95 9.95
C LEU A 278 -18.50 -6.11 8.93
N GLN A 279 -18.95 -7.33 8.68
CA GLN A 279 -20.07 -7.61 7.78
C GLN A 279 -21.37 -6.95 8.28
N GLN A 280 -21.68 -7.02 9.57
CA GLN A 280 -22.86 -6.39 10.16
C GLN A 280 -22.80 -4.86 10.08
N ARG A 281 -21.64 -4.26 10.37
CA ARG A 281 -21.42 -2.80 10.25
C ARG A 281 -21.57 -2.35 8.80
N GLY A 282 -20.97 -3.08 7.87
CA GLY A 282 -21.11 -2.85 6.44
C GLY A 282 -22.57 -2.88 6.00
N ALA A 283 -23.27 -3.95 6.35
CA ALA A 283 -24.68 -4.13 6.01
C ALA A 283 -25.58 -3.02 6.57
N ALA A 284 -25.29 -2.50 7.78
CA ALA A 284 -26.02 -1.37 8.36
C ALA A 284 -25.92 -0.08 7.54
N GLN A 285 -24.84 0.09 6.75
CA GLN A 285 -24.64 1.20 5.81
C GLN A 285 -24.97 0.82 4.35
N GLY A 286 -25.59 -0.35 4.13
CA GLY A 286 -25.89 -0.87 2.79
C GLY A 286 -24.64 -1.24 1.97
N ALA A 287 -23.50 -1.46 2.62
CA ALA A 287 -22.23 -1.85 2.01
C ALA A 287 -21.99 -3.36 2.16
N THR A 288 -21.21 -3.94 1.25
CA THR A 288 -20.78 -5.35 1.32
C THR A 288 -19.54 -5.50 2.19
N LEU A 289 -19.21 -6.73 2.62
CA LEU A 289 -17.96 -7.02 3.32
C LEU A 289 -16.74 -6.60 2.50
N TYR A 290 -16.77 -6.81 1.18
CA TYR A 290 -15.74 -6.31 0.25
C TYR A 290 -15.54 -4.79 0.38
N MET A 291 -16.62 -4.00 0.38
CA MET A 291 -16.52 -2.54 0.50
C MET A 291 -15.96 -2.12 1.87
N THR A 292 -16.34 -2.82 2.93
CA THR A 292 -15.82 -2.56 4.28
C THR A 292 -14.33 -2.85 4.39
N LEU A 293 -13.85 -3.97 3.86
CA LEU A 293 -12.43 -4.33 3.85
C LEU A 293 -11.62 -3.43 2.93
N LEU A 294 -12.16 -3.04 1.77
CA LEU A 294 -11.54 -2.06 0.88
C LEU A 294 -11.36 -0.72 1.58
N ALA A 295 -12.38 -0.24 2.32
CA ALA A 295 -12.28 1.00 3.09
C ALA A 295 -11.20 0.89 4.18
N ALA A 296 -11.12 -0.23 4.91
CA ALA A 296 -10.07 -0.45 5.90
C ALA A 296 -8.67 -0.46 5.27
N TYR A 297 -8.51 -1.11 4.10
CA TYR A 297 -7.26 -1.11 3.36
C TYR A 297 -6.87 0.30 2.88
N GLN A 298 -7.82 1.07 2.35
CA GLN A 298 -7.59 2.46 1.94
C GLN A 298 -7.22 3.37 3.11
N VAL A 299 -7.82 3.18 4.30
CA VAL A 299 -7.39 3.91 5.51
C VAL A 299 -5.96 3.56 5.86
N LEU A 300 -5.58 2.29 5.83
CA LEU A 300 -4.21 1.88 6.14
C LEU A 300 -3.22 2.48 5.12
N LEU A 301 -3.53 2.41 3.83
CA LEU A 301 -2.72 3.04 2.77
C LEU A 301 -2.57 4.54 2.98
N TRP A 302 -3.67 5.25 3.27
CA TRP A 302 -3.67 6.69 3.59
C TRP A 302 -2.77 7.01 4.80
N ARG A 303 -2.76 6.17 5.85
CA ARG A 303 -1.90 6.35 7.01
C ARG A 303 -0.41 6.16 6.72
N HIS A 304 -0.08 5.39 5.68
CA HIS A 304 1.30 5.08 5.27
C HIS A 304 1.81 5.95 4.12
N SER A 305 0.92 6.62 3.39
CA SER A 305 1.31 7.56 2.33
C SER A 305 1.16 9.03 2.72
N GLY A 306 0.19 9.35 3.59
CA GLY A 306 -0.21 10.73 3.85
C GLY A 306 -1.04 11.36 2.71
N GLU A 307 -1.31 10.62 1.63
CA GLU A 307 -2.01 11.09 0.43
C GLU A 307 -3.52 11.08 0.62
N GLU A 308 -4.20 12.21 0.42
CA GLU A 308 -5.65 12.34 0.63
C GLU A 308 -6.51 11.54 -0.37
N GLU A 309 -5.93 11.04 -1.45
CA GLU A 309 -6.59 10.19 -2.44
C GLU A 309 -5.84 8.88 -2.64
N VAL A 310 -6.58 7.76 -2.56
CA VAL A 310 -6.02 6.43 -2.75
C VAL A 310 -6.68 5.77 -3.96
N VAL A 311 -5.86 5.20 -4.84
CA VAL A 311 -6.29 4.49 -6.05
C VAL A 311 -5.90 3.02 -5.93
N VAL A 312 -6.89 2.14 -5.84
CA VAL A 312 -6.70 0.69 -5.68
C VAL A 312 -7.21 -0.06 -6.91
N GLY A 313 -6.41 -0.95 -7.47
CA GLY A 313 -6.87 -1.88 -8.50
C GLY A 313 -7.65 -3.06 -7.89
N SER A 314 -8.73 -3.48 -8.53
CA SER A 314 -9.50 -4.67 -8.12
C SER A 314 -9.97 -5.47 -9.32
N PRO A 315 -10.02 -6.81 -9.25
CA PRO A 315 -10.60 -7.62 -10.31
C PRO A 315 -12.12 -7.57 -10.26
N VAL A 316 -12.74 -7.73 -11.43
CA VAL A 316 -14.14 -8.14 -11.60
C VAL A 316 -14.18 -9.30 -12.59
N ALA A 317 -15.14 -10.21 -12.45
CA ALA A 317 -15.16 -11.45 -13.24
C ALA A 317 -15.15 -11.23 -14.77
N GLY A 318 -15.75 -10.14 -15.26
CA GLY A 318 -15.74 -9.76 -16.68
C GLY A 318 -16.41 -10.78 -17.62
N ARG A 319 -17.36 -11.55 -17.09
CA ARG A 319 -18.11 -12.61 -17.80
C ARG A 319 -19.51 -12.14 -18.18
N PRO A 320 -19.72 -11.63 -19.42
CA PRO A 320 -21.05 -11.26 -19.89
C PRO A 320 -21.84 -12.49 -20.30
N GLY A 321 -23.05 -12.63 -19.77
CA GLY A 321 -23.97 -13.70 -20.16
C GLY A 321 -23.61 -15.08 -19.59
N VAL A 322 -24.62 -15.93 -19.49
CA VAL A 322 -24.51 -17.27 -18.89
C VAL A 322 -23.63 -18.21 -19.72
N GLU A 323 -23.49 -17.94 -21.03
CA GLU A 323 -22.66 -18.71 -21.93
C GLU A 323 -21.16 -18.66 -21.60
N THR A 324 -20.73 -17.67 -20.80
CA THR A 324 -19.33 -17.52 -20.37
C THR A 324 -19.03 -18.17 -19.02
N GLU A 325 -20.03 -18.58 -18.22
CA GLU A 325 -19.81 -19.06 -16.84
C GLU A 325 -19.04 -20.39 -16.78
N GLU A 326 -19.28 -21.27 -17.77
CA GLU A 326 -18.68 -22.60 -17.89
C GLU A 326 -17.41 -22.61 -18.76
N LEU A 327 -17.01 -21.48 -19.33
CA LEU A 327 -15.90 -21.40 -20.29
C LEU A 327 -14.58 -21.05 -19.58
N ILE A 328 -13.52 -21.81 -19.84
CA ILE A 328 -12.16 -21.43 -19.41
C ILE A 328 -11.65 -20.32 -20.34
N GLY A 329 -11.08 -19.27 -19.75
CA GLY A 329 -10.51 -18.14 -20.47
C GLY A 329 -10.22 -16.93 -19.58
N PRO A 330 -9.41 -15.97 -20.04
CA PRO A 330 -9.11 -14.76 -19.27
C PRO A 330 -10.21 -13.69 -19.46
N PHE A 331 -11.28 -13.78 -18.67
CA PHE A 331 -12.40 -12.83 -18.72
C PHE A 331 -12.25 -11.66 -17.75
N THR A 332 -11.49 -11.87 -16.68
CA THR A 332 -11.33 -10.89 -15.60
C THR A 332 -10.98 -9.50 -16.13
N ASN A 333 -11.79 -8.49 -15.79
CA ASN A 333 -11.44 -7.11 -16.03
C ASN A 333 -10.88 -6.48 -14.76
N THR A 334 -10.10 -5.42 -14.90
CA THR A 334 -9.61 -4.62 -13.77
C THR A 334 -10.41 -3.33 -13.67
N VAL A 335 -10.91 -3.05 -12.47
CA VAL A 335 -11.63 -1.82 -12.13
C VAL A 335 -10.81 -1.00 -11.16
N VAL A 336 -10.76 0.31 -11.40
CA VAL A 336 -10.02 1.27 -10.56
C VAL A 336 -10.94 1.77 -9.45
N ARG A 337 -10.48 1.69 -8.20
CA ARG A 337 -11.18 2.14 -7.00
C ARG A 337 -10.48 3.37 -6.43
N ARG A 338 -10.83 4.55 -6.94
CA ARG A 338 -10.38 5.83 -6.40
C ARG A 338 -11.30 6.27 -5.27
N THR A 339 -10.74 6.72 -4.16
CA THR A 339 -11.51 7.28 -3.05
C THR A 339 -10.72 8.41 -2.38
N SER A 340 -11.41 9.52 -2.09
CA SER A 340 -10.86 10.63 -1.32
C SER A 340 -11.15 10.46 0.17
N LEU A 341 -10.08 10.47 0.97
CA LEU A 341 -10.06 10.42 2.43
C LEU A 341 -9.84 11.83 3.04
N ALA A 342 -9.83 12.89 2.21
CA ALA A 342 -9.68 14.27 2.65
C ALA A 342 -10.70 14.65 3.74
N GLY A 343 -10.25 15.50 4.67
CA GLY A 343 -11.06 16.02 5.77
C GLY A 343 -11.23 15.09 6.97
N ASP A 344 -10.44 14.00 7.06
CA ASP A 344 -10.44 13.04 8.17
C ASP A 344 -11.85 12.54 8.55
N PRO A 345 -12.57 11.90 7.60
CA PRO A 345 -13.93 11.42 7.86
C PRO A 345 -13.94 10.33 8.94
N THR A 346 -15.10 10.08 9.52
CA THR A 346 -15.33 8.84 10.26
C THR A 346 -15.26 7.62 9.34
N PHE A 347 -15.04 6.43 9.90
CA PHE A 347 -15.03 5.22 9.07
C PHE A 347 -16.38 4.99 8.36
N ASN A 348 -17.51 5.26 9.03
CA ASN A 348 -18.83 5.14 8.40
C ASN A 348 -19.04 6.11 7.22
N GLU A 349 -18.59 7.36 7.35
CA GLU A 349 -18.64 8.32 6.24
C GLU A 349 -17.77 7.89 5.07
N LEU A 350 -16.55 7.42 5.36
CA LEU A 350 -15.66 6.85 4.34
C LEU A 350 -16.30 5.64 3.66
N LEU A 351 -16.90 4.72 4.42
CA LEU A 351 -17.57 3.55 3.87
C LEU A 351 -18.72 3.95 2.92
N GLY A 352 -19.45 5.03 3.24
CA GLY A 352 -20.43 5.62 2.33
C GLY A 352 -19.82 6.08 1.00
N LYS A 353 -18.67 6.76 1.04
CA LYS A 353 -17.91 7.17 -0.15
C LYS A 353 -17.42 5.96 -0.96
N VAL A 354 -16.81 4.98 -0.28
CA VAL A 354 -16.29 3.74 -0.91
C VAL A 354 -17.41 2.95 -1.57
N ARG A 355 -18.56 2.82 -0.90
CA ARG A 355 -19.75 2.16 -1.45
C ARG A 355 -20.22 2.85 -2.73
N ALA A 356 -20.37 4.17 -2.72
CA ALA A 356 -20.80 4.92 -3.90
C ALA A 356 -19.81 4.75 -5.06
N ALA A 357 -18.51 4.99 -4.81
CA ALA A 357 -17.46 4.84 -5.79
C ALA A 357 -17.37 3.41 -6.35
N THR A 358 -17.55 2.40 -5.50
CA THR A 358 -17.54 0.98 -5.92
C THR A 358 -18.72 0.66 -6.84
N LEU A 359 -19.93 1.08 -6.48
CA LEU A 359 -21.13 0.84 -7.30
C LEU A 359 -21.06 1.55 -8.65
N ASP A 360 -20.60 2.80 -8.68
CA ASP A 360 -20.44 3.57 -9.91
C ASP A 360 -19.38 2.95 -10.82
N ALA A 361 -18.26 2.52 -10.26
CA ALA A 361 -17.21 1.82 -10.98
C ALA A 361 -17.68 0.44 -11.51
N ASP A 362 -18.49 -0.30 -10.76
CA ASP A 362 -19.08 -1.58 -11.20
C ASP A 362 -20.08 -1.39 -12.35
N ALA A 363 -20.89 -0.33 -12.30
CA ALA A 363 -21.80 0.02 -13.40
C ALA A 363 -21.05 0.31 -14.71
N HIS A 364 -19.76 0.65 -14.63
CA HIS A 364 -18.90 0.93 -15.78
C HIS A 364 -17.76 -0.08 -15.99
N SER A 365 -17.87 -1.26 -15.37
CA SER A 365 -16.84 -2.30 -15.42
C SER A 365 -16.72 -3.03 -16.76
N ALA A 366 -17.59 -2.73 -17.73
CA ALA A 366 -17.49 -3.23 -19.09
C ALA A 366 -16.32 -2.60 -19.87
N MET A 367 -15.84 -1.42 -19.42
CA MET A 367 -14.70 -0.75 -20.03
C MET A 367 -13.39 -1.49 -19.69
N PRO A 368 -12.64 -2.00 -20.69
CA PRO A 368 -11.35 -2.62 -20.42
C PRO A 368 -10.33 -1.60 -19.90
N LEU A 369 -9.52 -2.00 -18.91
CA LEU A 369 -8.45 -1.15 -18.37
C LEU A 369 -7.50 -0.65 -19.46
N GLU A 370 -7.23 -1.46 -20.47
CA GLU A 370 -6.33 -1.14 -21.58
C GLU A 370 -6.80 0.10 -22.34
N ARG A 371 -8.12 0.20 -22.56
CA ARG A 371 -8.74 1.34 -23.23
C ARG A 371 -8.68 2.59 -22.36
N LEU A 372 -8.75 2.44 -21.04
CA LEU A 372 -8.51 3.55 -20.11
C LEU A 372 -7.05 4.03 -20.24
N VAL A 373 -6.07 3.12 -20.11
CA VAL A 373 -4.65 3.48 -20.21
C VAL A 373 -4.33 4.16 -21.55
N GLU A 374 -4.88 3.68 -22.67
CA GLU A 374 -4.74 4.32 -23.98
C GLU A 374 -5.36 5.72 -24.03
N ALA A 375 -6.57 5.90 -23.46
CA ALA A 375 -7.29 7.16 -23.51
C ALA A 375 -6.73 8.24 -22.58
N PHE A 376 -6.21 7.85 -21.40
CA PHE A 376 -5.59 8.77 -20.45
C PHE A 376 -4.15 9.09 -20.77
N ALA A 377 -3.47 8.17 -21.48
CA ALA A 377 -2.03 8.25 -21.75
C ALA A 377 -1.22 8.68 -20.50
N PRO A 378 -1.37 7.98 -19.35
CA PRO A 378 -0.61 8.32 -18.15
C PRO A 378 0.88 8.20 -18.43
N GLU A 379 1.70 8.91 -17.65
CA GLU A 379 3.15 8.86 -17.78
C GLU A 379 3.64 7.40 -17.74
N ARG A 380 4.31 6.98 -18.82
CA ARG A 380 4.81 5.62 -18.94
C ARG A 380 6.07 5.49 -18.11
N SER A 381 6.01 4.63 -17.10
CA SER A 381 7.14 4.33 -16.22
C SER A 381 7.46 2.84 -16.24
N SER A 382 8.74 2.50 -16.26
CA SER A 382 9.21 1.14 -15.98
C SER A 382 9.30 0.84 -14.48
N SER A 383 9.14 1.85 -13.63
CA SER A 383 9.26 1.72 -12.16
C SER A 383 7.97 1.30 -11.46
N TYR A 384 6.80 1.50 -12.08
CA TYR A 384 5.50 1.25 -11.45
C TYR A 384 4.41 0.95 -12.49
N SER A 385 3.34 0.28 -12.04
CA SER A 385 2.16 0.04 -12.87
C SER A 385 1.38 1.34 -13.13
N PRO A 386 0.82 1.55 -14.33
CA PRO A 386 0.01 2.73 -14.60
C PRO A 386 -1.29 2.73 -13.76
N ILE A 387 -1.75 3.94 -13.40
CA ILE A 387 -3.01 4.24 -12.68
C ILE A 387 -3.03 3.81 -11.21
N PHE A 388 -2.53 2.62 -10.87
CA PHE A 388 -2.48 2.13 -9.48
C PHE A 388 -1.29 1.19 -9.27
N GLN A 389 -0.79 1.19 -8.04
CA GLN A 389 0.35 0.36 -7.60
C GLN A 389 -0.03 -0.63 -6.50
N VAL A 390 -1.27 -0.54 -6.00
CA VAL A 390 -1.80 -1.40 -4.95
C VAL A 390 -3.06 -2.11 -5.42
N TRP A 391 -3.21 -3.36 -4.99
CA TRP A 391 -4.29 -4.25 -5.41
C TRP A 391 -5.07 -4.77 -4.21
N PHE A 392 -6.39 -4.93 -4.40
CA PHE A 392 -7.26 -5.58 -3.42
C PHE A 392 -8.14 -6.63 -4.09
N VAL A 393 -8.24 -7.81 -3.46
CA VAL A 393 -9.16 -8.87 -3.86
C VAL A 393 -9.72 -9.59 -2.64
N LEU A 394 -11.04 -9.84 -2.68
CA LEU A 394 -11.73 -10.73 -1.76
C LEU A 394 -12.26 -11.93 -2.56
N HIS A 395 -11.83 -13.13 -2.19
CA HIS A 395 -12.27 -14.38 -2.78
C HIS A 395 -13.53 -14.88 -2.04
N ASN A 396 -14.64 -15.01 -2.79
CA ASN A 396 -15.91 -15.51 -2.26
C ASN A 396 -15.98 -17.03 -2.15
N THR A 397 -14.89 -17.73 -2.45
CA THR A 397 -14.82 -19.20 -2.36
C THR A 397 -13.41 -19.56 -1.91
N PRO A 398 -13.23 -20.12 -0.70
CA PRO A 398 -11.93 -20.64 -0.31
C PRO A 398 -11.56 -21.78 -1.26
N PRO A 399 -10.26 -22.04 -1.52
CA PRO A 399 -9.84 -23.32 -2.07
C PRO A 399 -10.19 -24.40 -1.03
N ALA A 400 -11.44 -24.87 -1.05
CA ALA A 400 -11.87 -25.98 -0.21
C ALA A 400 -11.03 -27.20 -0.59
N SER A 401 -10.67 -28.02 0.39
CA SER A 401 -10.28 -29.39 0.10
C SER A 401 -11.43 -30.03 -0.69
N PHE A 402 -11.18 -30.39 -1.94
CA PHE A 402 -12.17 -31.08 -2.76
C PHE A 402 -11.79 -32.55 -2.86
N GLU A 403 -12.81 -33.41 -2.80
CA GLU A 403 -12.63 -34.84 -2.95
C GLU A 403 -12.67 -35.22 -4.43
N LEU A 404 -11.62 -35.92 -4.87
CA LEU A 404 -11.52 -36.52 -6.19
C LEU A 404 -11.64 -38.04 -6.03
N ALA A 405 -12.82 -38.60 -6.26
CA ALA A 405 -13.07 -40.05 -6.20
C ALA A 405 -12.59 -40.73 -4.88
N GLY A 406 -12.77 -40.07 -3.73
CA GLY A 406 -12.33 -40.58 -2.43
C GLY A 406 -10.88 -40.25 -2.06
N VAL A 407 -10.19 -39.43 -2.86
CA VAL A 407 -8.89 -38.83 -2.55
C VAL A 407 -9.08 -37.41 -2.04
N SER A 408 -8.43 -37.08 -0.93
CA SER A 408 -8.35 -35.72 -0.41
C SER A 408 -7.23 -34.93 -1.09
N LEU A 409 -7.56 -33.75 -1.63
CA LEU A 409 -6.60 -32.75 -2.08
C LEU A 409 -6.54 -31.60 -1.06
N GLU A 410 -5.38 -31.42 -0.45
CA GLU A 410 -5.08 -30.32 0.46
C GLU A 410 -4.27 -29.26 -0.29
N PRO A 411 -4.72 -27.99 -0.38
CA PRO A 411 -3.92 -26.92 -0.94
C PRO A 411 -2.60 -26.76 -0.17
N LEU A 412 -1.51 -26.52 -0.90
CA LEU A 412 -0.21 -26.19 -0.33
C LEU A 412 0.01 -24.68 -0.45
N GLU A 413 0.22 -24.03 0.69
CA GLU A 413 0.55 -22.61 0.74
C GLU A 413 2.00 -22.39 0.29
N LEU A 414 2.19 -22.12 -1.00
CA LEU A 414 3.48 -21.79 -1.58
C LEU A 414 3.33 -20.51 -2.40
N HIS A 415 4.02 -19.47 -1.99
CA HIS A 415 4.12 -18.25 -2.78
C HIS A 415 5.13 -18.45 -3.91
N SER A 416 4.82 -17.97 -5.11
CA SER A 416 5.65 -18.11 -6.31
C SER A 416 6.98 -17.35 -6.24
N GLY A 417 7.12 -16.44 -5.26
CA GLY A 417 8.26 -15.54 -5.12
C GLY A 417 8.17 -14.34 -6.07
N THR A 418 6.95 -13.99 -6.51
CA THR A 418 6.71 -12.98 -7.52
C THR A 418 5.60 -12.02 -7.12
N THR A 419 5.64 -10.78 -7.58
CA THR A 419 4.52 -9.83 -7.47
C THR A 419 4.30 -9.07 -8.77
N ARG A 420 3.09 -8.53 -8.96
CA ARG A 420 2.71 -7.66 -10.09
C ARG A 420 2.61 -6.18 -9.69
N PHE A 421 2.49 -5.91 -8.39
CA PHE A 421 2.18 -4.62 -7.80
C PHE A 421 3.06 -4.37 -6.59
N ASP A 422 3.09 -3.14 -6.09
CA ASP A 422 3.89 -2.80 -4.91
C ASP A 422 3.33 -3.55 -3.69
N LEU A 423 2.00 -3.55 -3.53
CA LEU A 423 1.27 -4.32 -2.53
C LEU A 423 -0.01 -4.93 -3.12
N THR A 424 -0.27 -6.18 -2.78
CA THR A 424 -1.52 -6.89 -3.10
C THR A 424 -2.11 -7.48 -1.83
N LEU A 425 -3.25 -6.97 -1.38
CA LEU A 425 -4.03 -7.58 -0.31
C LEU A 425 -5.03 -8.58 -0.91
N SER A 426 -4.82 -9.85 -0.60
CA SER A 426 -5.71 -10.96 -0.97
C SER A 426 -6.31 -11.56 0.30
N LEU A 427 -7.64 -11.64 0.37
CA LEU A 427 -8.38 -12.26 1.47
C LEU A 427 -9.39 -13.28 0.94
N ALA A 428 -9.69 -14.31 1.71
CA ALA A 428 -10.72 -15.29 1.45
C ALA A 428 -11.54 -15.55 2.72
N GLU A 429 -12.84 -15.80 2.58
CA GLU A 429 -13.67 -16.25 3.69
C GLU A 429 -13.42 -17.74 3.99
N THR A 430 -13.10 -18.05 5.25
CA THR A 430 -12.94 -19.42 5.76
C THR A 430 -13.91 -19.67 6.93
N GLY A 431 -13.98 -20.91 7.41
CA GLY A 431 -14.75 -21.23 8.62
C GLY A 431 -14.23 -20.49 9.86
N ASP A 432 -12.92 -20.22 9.91
CA ASP A 432 -12.24 -19.60 11.05
C ASP A 432 -12.20 -18.07 10.99
N GLY A 433 -12.54 -17.47 9.84
CA GLY A 433 -12.65 -16.03 9.67
C GLY A 433 -12.33 -15.56 8.25
N LEU A 434 -11.42 -14.59 8.15
CA LEU A 434 -10.80 -14.17 6.90
C LEU A 434 -9.33 -14.52 6.95
N GLU A 435 -8.86 -15.24 5.95
CA GLU A 435 -7.46 -15.63 5.79
C GLU A 435 -6.92 -15.12 4.46
N GLY A 436 -5.63 -14.83 4.42
CA GLY A 436 -5.01 -14.37 3.20
C GLY A 436 -3.59 -13.88 3.41
N PHE A 437 -3.16 -12.98 2.53
CA PHE A 437 -1.81 -12.45 2.54
C PHE A 437 -1.72 -11.05 1.95
N VAL A 438 -0.71 -10.31 2.38
CA VAL A 438 -0.15 -9.16 1.66
C VAL A 438 1.06 -9.65 0.88
N GLU A 439 0.91 -9.73 -0.44
CA GLU A 439 2.03 -9.91 -1.38
C GLU A 439 2.66 -8.54 -1.65
N TYR A 440 3.99 -8.46 -1.65
CA TYR A 440 4.71 -7.20 -1.73
C TYR A 440 5.97 -7.31 -2.59
N SER A 441 6.39 -6.18 -3.16
CA SER A 441 7.66 -6.08 -3.89
C SER A 441 8.85 -6.07 -2.93
N THR A 442 9.76 -7.04 -3.10
CA THR A 442 11.00 -7.08 -2.33
C THR A 442 12.00 -6.01 -2.78
N ASP A 443 11.73 -5.32 -3.90
CA ASP A 443 12.48 -4.15 -4.33
C ASP A 443 12.16 -2.91 -3.48
N LEU A 444 11.06 -2.93 -2.72
CA LEU A 444 10.54 -1.78 -1.97
C LEU A 444 10.46 -2.03 -0.46
N PHE A 445 10.17 -3.26 -0.04
CA PHE A 445 9.87 -3.58 1.35
C PHE A 445 10.66 -4.77 1.88
N GLU A 446 11.02 -4.68 3.16
CA GLU A 446 11.48 -5.79 3.96
C GLU A 446 10.32 -6.54 4.62
N ALA A 447 10.54 -7.83 4.93
CA ALA A 447 9.54 -8.66 5.57
C ALA A 447 9.04 -8.13 6.94
N PRO A 448 9.88 -7.55 7.83
CA PRO A 448 9.40 -6.96 9.08
C PRO A 448 8.39 -5.82 8.87
N THR A 449 8.62 -4.96 7.87
CA THR A 449 7.74 -3.82 7.56
C THR A 449 6.37 -4.29 7.13
N ILE A 450 6.29 -5.30 6.26
CA ILE A 450 5.01 -5.84 5.80
C ILE A 450 4.31 -6.68 6.89
N ARG A 451 5.05 -7.36 7.77
CA ARG A 451 4.43 -7.99 8.95
C ARG A 451 3.77 -6.94 9.85
N ALA A 452 4.45 -5.83 10.13
CA ALA A 452 3.87 -4.72 10.88
C ALA A 452 2.63 -4.14 10.15
N PHE A 453 2.68 -3.99 8.83
CA PHE A 453 1.52 -3.56 8.04
C PHE A 453 0.32 -4.53 8.19
N CYS A 454 0.56 -5.84 8.19
CA CYS A 454 -0.48 -6.87 8.40
C CYS A 454 -1.07 -6.79 9.82
N ASP A 455 -0.22 -6.66 10.85
CA ASP A 455 -0.66 -6.50 12.24
C ASP A 455 -1.51 -5.24 12.40
N GLN A 456 -1.11 -4.14 11.75
CA GLN A 456 -1.86 -2.89 11.76
C GLN A 456 -3.20 -3.00 11.05
N LEU A 457 -3.28 -3.73 9.94
CA LEU A 457 -4.56 -4.03 9.27
C LEU A 457 -5.49 -4.80 10.20
N GLN A 458 -4.96 -5.78 10.95
CA GLN A 458 -5.73 -6.54 11.92
C GLN A 458 -6.29 -5.64 13.03
N VAL A 459 -5.43 -4.84 13.67
CA VAL A 459 -5.85 -3.91 14.73
C VAL A 459 -6.88 -2.91 14.21
N LEU A 460 -6.66 -2.35 13.01
CA LEU A 460 -7.59 -1.41 12.39
C LEU A 460 -8.97 -2.05 12.18
N CYS A 461 -9.03 -3.25 11.62
CA CYS A 461 -10.27 -4.00 11.43
C CYS A 461 -10.99 -4.30 12.76
N GLU A 462 -10.25 -4.69 13.79
CA GLU A 462 -10.79 -4.92 15.14
C GLU A 462 -11.39 -3.64 15.76
N GLU A 463 -10.73 -2.49 15.58
CA GLU A 463 -11.17 -1.20 16.12
C GLU A 463 -12.35 -0.63 15.35
N VAL A 464 -12.37 -0.76 14.02
CA VAL A 464 -13.53 -0.43 13.17
C VAL A 464 -14.75 -1.26 13.55
N ALA A 465 -14.56 -2.55 13.84
CA ALA A 465 -15.66 -3.41 14.28
C ALA A 465 -16.29 -2.94 15.61
N LYS A 466 -15.49 -2.32 16.50
CA LYS A 466 -15.92 -1.78 17.80
C LYS A 466 -16.59 -0.41 17.65
N ASP A 467 -15.93 0.54 17.00
CA ASP A 467 -16.30 1.97 16.99
C ASP A 467 -16.08 2.61 15.61
N PRO A 468 -16.99 2.40 14.64
CA PRO A 468 -16.85 2.92 13.27
C PRO A 468 -17.16 4.42 13.11
N ASP A 469 -17.63 5.09 14.17
CA ASP A 469 -17.94 6.52 14.17
C ASP A 469 -16.74 7.38 14.59
N ARG A 470 -15.58 6.75 14.84
CA ARG A 470 -14.32 7.45 15.11
C ARG A 470 -13.71 8.02 13.81
N PRO A 471 -13.12 9.22 13.84
CA PRO A 471 -12.30 9.72 12.72
C PRO A 471 -11.18 8.74 12.37
N ILE A 472 -10.93 8.54 11.08
CA ILE A 472 -9.95 7.55 10.59
C ILE A 472 -8.52 7.82 11.07
N SER A 473 -8.15 9.08 11.31
CA SER A 473 -6.86 9.47 11.91
C SER A 473 -6.66 8.93 13.32
N ARG A 474 -7.76 8.77 14.06
CA ARG A 474 -7.78 8.37 15.49
C ARG A 474 -7.98 6.88 15.70
N LEU A 475 -8.20 6.11 14.63
CA LEU A 475 -8.22 4.66 14.72
C LEU A 475 -6.80 4.15 15.06
N PRO A 476 -6.65 3.31 16.10
CA PRO A 476 -5.36 2.73 16.46
C PRO A 476 -4.85 1.82 15.35
N LEU A 477 -3.55 1.87 15.09
CA LEU A 477 -2.86 0.90 14.23
C LEU A 477 -2.06 -0.12 15.06
N ILE A 478 -1.86 0.13 16.34
CA ILE A 478 -1.18 -0.78 17.26
C ILE A 478 -2.08 -1.05 18.46
N THR A 479 -1.92 -2.21 19.07
CA THR A 479 -2.64 -2.57 20.29
C THR A 479 -2.24 -1.65 21.45
N ALA A 480 -3.13 -1.53 22.46
CA ALA A 480 -2.82 -0.79 23.67
C ALA A 480 -1.60 -1.36 24.43
N ALA A 481 -1.34 -2.67 24.31
CA ALA A 481 -0.17 -3.32 24.88
C ALA A 481 1.12 -2.89 24.16
N GLN A 482 1.15 -2.96 22.82
CA GLN A 482 2.29 -2.47 22.03
C GLN A 482 2.58 -0.99 22.27
N ARG A 483 1.53 -0.16 22.36
CA ARG A 483 1.69 1.25 22.70
C ARG A 483 2.32 1.44 24.08
N ARG A 484 1.91 0.64 25.07
CA ARG A 484 2.48 0.69 26.42
C ARG A 484 3.95 0.29 26.40
N GLU A 485 4.28 -0.80 25.73
CA GLU A 485 5.67 -1.28 25.56
C GLU A 485 6.56 -0.23 24.90
N LEU A 486 6.09 0.43 23.82
CA LEU A 486 6.82 1.51 23.18
C LEU A 486 7.06 2.72 24.10
N LEU A 487 6.08 3.06 24.94
CA LEU A 487 6.18 4.18 25.89
C LEU A 487 7.00 3.86 27.13
N GLU A 488 7.00 2.60 27.58
CA GLU A 488 7.78 2.11 28.73
C GLU A 488 9.23 1.78 28.34
N GLY A 489 9.47 1.33 27.11
CA GLY A 489 10.79 1.01 26.56
C GLY A 489 11.57 2.22 26.04
N ALA A 490 10.91 3.35 25.80
CA ALA A 490 11.60 4.62 25.60
C ALA A 490 12.37 4.97 26.89
N PRO A 491 13.65 5.42 26.80
CA PRO A 491 14.38 5.80 28.00
C PRO A 491 13.61 6.90 28.72
N GLN A 492 12.93 6.54 29.81
CA GLN A 492 12.37 7.47 30.79
C GLN A 492 13.54 8.09 31.55
N GLN A 493 14.37 8.89 30.86
CA GLN A 493 15.20 9.90 31.49
C GLN A 493 14.33 11.11 31.87
N ALA A 494 13.16 10.87 32.46
CA ALA A 494 12.72 11.76 33.51
C ALA A 494 13.57 11.40 34.73
N ALA A 495 14.87 11.74 34.68
CA ALA A 495 15.57 11.96 35.93
C ALA A 495 14.67 12.94 36.69
N GLU A 496 14.21 12.55 37.88
CA GLU A 496 13.51 13.49 38.76
C GLU A 496 14.27 14.81 38.69
N PRO A 497 13.61 15.96 38.45
CA PRO A 497 14.29 17.23 38.33
C PRO A 497 15.11 17.40 39.60
N ARG A 498 16.41 17.07 39.51
CA ARG A 498 17.33 17.33 40.59
C ARG A 498 17.35 18.85 40.64
N PRO A 499 17.22 19.47 41.83
CA PRO A 499 17.53 20.87 41.96
C PRO A 499 19.03 20.99 41.66
N TRP A 500 19.36 21.26 40.40
CA TRP A 500 20.68 21.73 40.06
C TRP A 500 20.72 23.17 40.59
N PRO A 501 21.82 23.57 41.25
CA PRO A 501 21.99 24.98 41.55
C PRO A 501 21.86 25.77 40.26
N SER A 502 21.39 27.00 40.37
CA SER A 502 21.39 27.90 39.21
C SER A 502 22.82 28.05 38.68
N PHE A 503 22.97 28.46 37.42
CA PHE A 503 24.30 28.63 36.83
C PHE A 503 25.14 29.64 37.65
N GLU A 504 24.49 30.69 38.15
CA GLU A 504 25.06 31.73 39.01
C GLU A 504 25.51 31.16 40.37
N GLU A 505 24.68 30.34 41.01
CA GLU A 505 25.01 29.66 42.27
C GLU A 505 26.19 28.69 42.11
N GLY A 506 26.23 27.97 40.98
CA GLY A 506 27.33 27.08 40.62
C GLY A 506 28.65 27.84 40.45
N LEU A 507 28.60 28.98 39.75
CA LEU A 507 29.76 29.84 39.53
C LEU A 507 30.28 30.46 40.82
N ALA A 508 29.39 31.03 41.65
CA ALA A 508 29.76 31.59 42.95
C ALA A 508 30.33 30.50 43.89
N THR A 509 29.85 29.26 43.77
CA THR A 509 30.41 28.12 44.51
C THR A 509 31.81 27.75 44.03
N ALA A 510 32.06 27.74 42.72
CA ALA A 510 33.37 27.49 42.16
C ALA A 510 34.39 28.57 42.59
N ALA A 511 33.99 29.85 42.57
CA ALA A 511 34.80 30.97 43.05
C ALA A 511 35.19 30.87 44.52
N ARG A 512 34.30 30.37 45.39
CA ARG A 512 34.64 30.11 46.80
C ARG A 512 35.55 28.90 47.00
N LEU A 513 35.41 27.85 46.18
CA LEU A 513 36.16 26.60 46.36
C LEU A 513 37.58 26.67 45.79
N ALA A 514 37.79 27.43 44.71
CA ALA A 514 39.08 27.51 44.03
C ALA A 514 39.36 28.94 43.50
N PRO A 515 39.44 29.96 44.39
CA PRO A 515 39.47 31.37 44.00
C PRO A 515 40.61 31.72 43.03
N GLU A 516 41.81 31.21 43.29
CA GLU A 516 43.04 31.49 42.52
C GLU A 516 43.25 30.57 41.31
N ALA A 517 42.38 29.58 41.09
CA ALA A 517 42.56 28.65 39.98
C ALA A 517 42.06 29.27 38.65
N PRO A 518 42.69 28.96 37.50
CA PRO A 518 42.23 29.42 36.19
C PRO A 518 40.79 28.99 35.92
N ALA A 519 39.94 29.96 35.60
CA ALA A 519 38.54 29.75 35.20
C ALA A 519 38.34 29.97 33.69
N LEU A 520 38.93 31.04 33.15
CA LEU A 520 38.90 31.38 31.73
C LEU A 520 40.31 31.65 31.21
N ILE A 521 40.60 31.15 30.01
CA ILE A 521 41.84 31.40 29.28
C ILE A 521 41.47 31.79 27.85
N CYS A 522 41.97 32.95 27.39
CA CYS A 522 41.79 33.42 26.02
C CYS A 522 43.11 33.99 25.49
N GLY A 523 43.83 33.20 24.69
CA GLY A 523 45.17 33.57 24.24
C GLY A 523 46.16 33.58 25.40
N ASP A 524 46.83 34.70 25.60
CA ASP A 524 47.79 34.90 26.70
C ASP A 524 47.14 35.49 27.97
N GLU A 525 45.83 35.75 27.94
CA GLU A 525 45.07 36.27 29.08
C GLU A 525 44.39 35.13 29.85
N GLU A 526 44.46 35.20 31.19
CA GLU A 526 43.89 34.23 32.13
C GLU A 526 43.14 34.98 33.23
N LEU A 527 41.96 34.49 33.60
CA LEU A 527 41.18 34.97 34.75
C LEU A 527 40.98 33.84 35.75
N SER A 528 41.18 34.16 37.03
CA SER A 528 40.85 33.25 38.12
C SER A 528 39.33 33.13 38.33
N TRP A 529 38.89 32.11 39.09
CA TRP A 529 37.46 31.99 39.43
C TRP A 529 36.95 33.18 40.26
N GLU A 530 37.78 33.72 41.16
CA GLU A 530 37.43 34.91 41.94
C GLU A 530 37.28 36.15 41.04
N GLU A 531 38.20 36.34 40.10
CA GLU A 531 38.13 37.47 39.15
C GLU A 531 36.93 37.37 38.22
N LEU A 532 36.61 36.16 37.75
CA LEU A 532 35.42 35.89 36.94
C LEU A 532 34.15 36.23 37.71
N ASP A 533 34.00 35.74 38.95
CA ASP A 533 32.81 35.99 39.77
C ASP A 533 32.65 37.48 40.06
N ARG A 534 33.73 38.15 40.48
CA ARG A 534 33.75 39.59 40.78
C ARG A 534 33.35 40.44 39.58
N ARG A 535 34.01 40.26 38.43
CA ARG A 535 33.77 41.07 37.23
C ARG A 535 32.37 40.84 36.65
N THR A 536 31.87 39.61 36.71
CA THR A 536 30.52 39.30 36.23
C THR A 536 29.43 39.83 37.16
N ASN A 537 29.66 39.88 38.48
CA ASN A 537 28.76 40.56 39.43
C ASN A 537 28.69 42.07 39.13
N GLN A 538 29.84 42.69 38.85
CA GLN A 538 29.92 44.11 38.48
C GLN A 538 29.13 44.44 37.22
N ILE A 539 29.28 43.63 36.17
CA ILE A 539 28.49 43.76 34.94
C ILE A 539 27.00 43.57 35.24
N ALA A 540 26.65 42.58 36.05
CA ALA A 540 25.26 42.31 36.39
C ALA A 540 24.60 43.48 37.14
N HIS A 541 25.26 44.05 38.15
CA HIS A 541 24.78 45.25 38.86
C HIS A 541 24.62 46.45 37.94
N HIS A 542 25.56 46.63 37.00
CA HIS A 542 25.45 47.70 36.01
C HIS A 542 24.25 47.48 35.08
N LEU A 543 24.05 46.27 34.57
CA LEU A 543 22.88 45.92 33.75
C LEU A 543 21.57 46.08 34.52
N GLN A 544 21.51 45.73 35.80
CA GLN A 544 20.33 45.97 36.64
C GLN A 544 20.05 47.47 36.81
N ALA A 545 21.10 48.30 36.95
CA ALA A 545 20.94 49.76 36.97
C ALA A 545 20.42 50.32 35.62
N MET A 546 20.70 49.63 34.51
CA MET A 546 20.12 49.92 33.18
C MET A 546 18.68 49.39 33.00
N GLY A 547 18.12 48.72 34.02
CA GLY A 547 16.77 48.16 33.99
C GLY A 547 16.66 46.71 33.52
N VAL A 548 17.79 46.02 33.31
CA VAL A 548 17.78 44.60 32.93
C VAL A 548 17.39 43.75 34.14
N GLY A 549 16.38 42.90 33.95
CA GLY A 549 15.96 41.91 34.96
C GLY A 549 15.30 40.69 34.32
N PRO A 550 14.59 39.87 35.12
CA PRO A 550 13.86 38.70 34.64
C PRO A 550 12.91 39.01 33.48
N GLY A 551 13.17 38.36 32.33
CA GLY A 551 12.37 38.52 31.11
C GLY A 551 12.89 39.59 30.14
N THR A 552 13.92 40.35 30.50
CA THR A 552 14.56 41.32 29.61
C THR A 552 15.58 40.65 28.69
N LEU A 553 15.54 40.97 27.39
CA LEU A 553 16.52 40.52 26.41
C LEU A 553 17.65 41.55 26.26
N VAL A 554 18.89 41.07 26.34
CA VAL A 554 20.10 41.87 26.14
C VAL A 554 20.86 41.36 24.92
N GLY A 555 21.00 42.21 23.91
CA GLY A 555 21.86 41.97 22.77
C GLY A 555 23.32 41.86 23.21
N LEU A 556 24.03 40.85 22.73
CA LEU A 556 25.44 40.63 22.98
C LEU A 556 26.20 40.59 21.65
N CYS A 557 26.78 41.72 21.27
CA CYS A 557 27.51 41.91 20.02
C CYS A 557 29.00 42.08 20.31
N LEU A 558 29.70 40.98 20.63
CA LEU A 558 31.13 40.98 20.95
C LEU A 558 31.88 39.94 20.11
N PRO A 559 33.12 40.22 19.67
CA PRO A 559 33.99 39.18 19.12
C PRO A 559 34.37 38.17 20.20
N ARG A 560 35.03 37.07 19.81
CA ARG A 560 35.54 36.09 20.78
C ARG A 560 36.65 36.70 21.64
N SER A 561 36.34 36.97 22.90
CA SER A 561 37.25 37.52 23.91
C SER A 561 36.82 37.06 25.31
N LEU A 562 37.59 37.44 26.34
CA LEU A 562 37.15 37.30 27.73
C LEU A 562 35.86 38.11 27.99
N ASP A 563 35.76 39.31 27.41
CA ASP A 563 34.60 40.21 27.59
C ASP A 563 33.29 39.59 27.09
N LEU A 564 33.32 38.80 26.02
CA LEU A 564 32.14 38.06 25.54
C LEU A 564 31.56 37.15 26.63
N LEU A 565 32.41 36.37 27.31
CA LEU A 565 31.96 35.46 28.36
C LEU A 565 31.63 36.22 29.64
N LEU A 566 32.38 37.26 30.00
CA LEU A 566 32.06 38.12 31.14
C LEU A 566 30.68 38.78 30.98
N ALA A 567 30.40 39.33 29.80
CA ALA A 567 29.13 39.94 29.46
C ALA A 567 27.98 38.91 29.46
N ALA A 568 28.17 37.75 28.83
CA ALA A 568 27.16 36.69 28.82
C ALA A 568 26.78 36.22 30.24
N VAL A 569 27.78 36.00 31.09
CA VAL A 569 27.55 35.61 32.49
C VAL A 569 26.94 36.76 33.30
N GLY A 570 27.38 38.01 33.06
CA GLY A 570 26.80 39.20 33.68
C GLY A 570 25.32 39.39 33.35
N ILE A 571 24.92 39.14 32.10
CA ILE A 571 23.51 39.15 31.67
C ILE A 571 22.70 38.08 32.42
N LEU A 572 23.22 36.86 32.53
CA LEU A 572 22.53 35.80 33.28
C LEU A 572 22.39 36.16 34.76
N LYS A 573 23.46 36.68 35.35
CA LYS A 573 23.49 37.15 36.74
C LYS A 573 22.60 38.37 37.02
N SER A 574 22.25 39.19 36.02
CA SER A 574 21.27 40.27 36.21
C SER A 574 19.82 39.77 36.16
N GLY A 575 19.60 38.51 35.77
CA GLY A 575 18.29 37.92 35.48
C GLY A 575 17.84 38.07 34.03
N GLY A 576 18.65 38.73 33.19
CA GLY A 576 18.37 38.92 31.78
C GLY A 576 18.63 37.66 30.93
N ALA A 577 18.11 37.67 29.71
CA ALA A 577 18.37 36.66 28.70
C ALA A 577 19.28 37.21 27.60
N CYS A 578 20.31 36.45 27.24
CA CYS A 578 21.29 36.85 26.24
C CYS A 578 20.76 36.60 24.82
N LEU A 579 20.77 37.62 23.97
CA LEU A 579 20.59 37.51 22.52
C LEU A 579 21.96 37.62 21.82
N PRO A 580 22.57 36.50 21.41
CA PRO A 580 23.87 36.55 20.75
C PRO A 580 23.75 37.15 19.34
N LEU A 581 24.55 38.19 19.09
CA LEU A 581 24.64 38.89 17.82
C LEU A 581 26.08 38.73 17.30
N ASP A 582 26.30 37.91 16.26
CA ASP A 582 27.63 37.77 15.66
C ASP A 582 27.96 39.04 14.85
N PRO A 583 29.01 39.80 15.20
CA PRO A 583 29.38 41.02 14.47
C PRO A 583 29.69 40.77 12.98
N LYS A 584 29.99 39.51 12.59
CA LYS A 584 30.24 39.15 11.18
C LYS A 584 28.98 38.96 10.35
N HIS A 585 27.80 38.98 10.96
CA HIS A 585 26.56 38.93 10.20
C HIS A 585 26.35 40.24 9.43
N PRO A 586 25.68 40.19 8.26
CA PRO A 586 25.28 41.40 7.56
C PRO A 586 24.41 42.30 8.44
N GLU A 587 24.56 43.63 8.30
CA GLU A 587 23.84 44.65 9.06
C GLU A 587 22.32 44.42 9.06
N GLU A 588 21.73 44.13 7.89
CA GLU A 588 20.29 43.84 7.74
C GLU A 588 19.81 42.69 8.64
N ARG A 589 20.66 41.66 8.85
CA ARG A 589 20.34 40.52 9.72
C ARG A 589 20.37 40.92 11.19
N LEU A 590 21.36 41.72 11.59
CA LEU A 590 21.47 42.24 12.95
C LEU A 590 20.31 43.18 13.28
N GLU A 591 19.93 44.02 12.32
CA GLU A 591 18.78 44.92 12.44
C GLU A 591 17.49 44.14 12.68
N HIS A 592 17.23 43.13 11.85
CA HIS A 592 16.04 42.31 11.98
C HIS A 592 15.97 41.56 13.33
N MET A 593 17.10 41.03 13.80
CA MET A 593 17.17 40.33 15.10
C MET A 593 16.89 41.28 16.27
N LEU A 594 17.40 42.51 16.22
CA LEU A 594 17.16 43.52 17.26
C LEU A 594 15.70 44.02 17.24
N GLU A 595 15.13 44.24 16.05
CA GLU A 595 13.74 44.66 15.89
C GLU A 595 12.75 43.59 16.39
N GLU A 596 12.94 42.32 16.02
CA GLU A 596 12.03 41.23 16.40
C GLU A 596 12.15 40.85 17.88
N SER A 597 13.35 40.99 18.47
CA SER A 597 13.59 40.64 19.87
C SER A 597 13.17 41.72 20.86
N GLU A 598 12.95 42.96 20.39
CA GLU A 598 12.71 44.13 21.26
C GLU A 598 13.74 44.26 22.38
N ALA A 599 15.01 43.91 22.09
CA ALA A 599 16.09 43.93 23.09
C ALA A 599 16.23 45.34 23.72
N GLU A 600 16.18 45.40 25.06
CA GLU A 600 16.17 46.66 25.80
C GLU A 600 17.58 47.20 26.06
N ALA A 601 18.58 46.33 26.01
CA ALA A 601 19.99 46.68 26.16
C ALA A 601 20.87 45.96 25.13
N LEU A 602 22.01 46.56 24.80
CA LEU A 602 23.00 46.01 23.87
C LEU A 602 24.42 46.19 24.44
N ILE A 603 25.15 45.09 24.56
CA ILE A 603 26.55 45.07 24.97
C ILE A 603 27.44 44.93 23.73
N THR A 604 28.43 45.81 23.58
CA THR A 604 29.35 45.88 22.43
C THR A 604 30.71 46.47 22.83
N LEU A 605 31.58 46.77 21.85
CA LEU A 605 32.79 47.59 22.01
C LEU A 605 32.61 48.93 21.28
N ASP A 606 33.33 49.95 21.74
CA ASP A 606 33.32 51.31 21.16
C ASP A 606 33.64 51.30 19.65
N GLU A 607 34.63 50.52 19.25
CA GLU A 607 35.06 50.41 17.85
C GLU A 607 33.98 49.81 16.92
N MET A 608 33.04 49.04 17.47
CA MET A 608 31.98 48.38 16.72
C MET A 608 30.70 49.22 16.62
N LEU A 609 30.63 50.37 17.30
CA LEU A 609 29.44 51.23 17.28
C LEU A 609 29.09 51.76 15.89
N TYR A 610 30.09 51.95 15.03
CA TYR A 610 29.90 52.43 13.66
C TYR A 610 29.36 51.35 12.71
N GLU A 611 29.40 50.08 13.11
CA GLU A 611 28.92 48.93 12.33
C GLU A 611 27.57 48.40 12.83
N LEU A 612 27.01 49.01 13.88
CA LEU A 612 25.71 48.63 14.42
C LEU A 612 24.55 49.20 13.60
N PRO A 613 23.47 48.42 13.40
CA PRO A 613 22.28 48.87 12.68
C PRO A 613 21.55 49.98 13.44
N ALA A 614 20.74 50.76 12.73
CA ALA A 614 20.03 51.91 13.29
C ALA A 614 19.16 51.59 14.53
N HIS A 615 18.56 50.40 14.59
CA HIS A 615 17.75 49.93 15.72
C HIS A 615 18.56 49.74 17.02
N ALA A 616 19.89 49.58 16.95
CA ALA A 616 20.74 49.55 18.14
C ALA A 616 20.67 50.86 18.95
N ALA A 617 20.30 51.99 18.31
CA ALA A 617 20.12 53.27 18.99
C ALA A 617 18.87 53.33 19.89
N ALA A 618 17.97 52.35 19.81
CA ALA A 618 16.81 52.22 20.69
C ALA A 618 17.14 51.41 21.97
N CYS A 619 18.25 50.69 21.98
CA CYS A 619 18.72 49.93 23.13
C CYS A 619 19.52 50.82 24.10
N SER A 620 19.49 50.49 25.39
CA SER A 620 20.47 51.01 26.35
C SER A 620 21.82 50.36 26.06
N LEU A 621 22.82 51.16 25.70
CA LEU A 621 24.12 50.66 25.22
C LEU A 621 25.11 50.51 26.39
N LEU A 622 25.84 49.40 26.42
CA LEU A 622 27.00 49.17 27.28
C LEU A 622 28.23 48.82 26.42
N CYS A 623 29.26 49.65 26.48
CA CYS A 623 30.54 49.42 25.80
C CYS A 623 31.56 48.85 26.78
N MET A 624 31.96 47.59 26.62
CA MET A 624 32.83 46.89 27.58
C MET A 624 34.21 47.55 27.78
N ASP A 625 34.70 48.25 26.76
CA ASP A 625 35.98 48.95 26.74
C ASP A 625 35.88 50.40 27.24
N SER A 626 34.89 51.17 26.75
CA SER A 626 34.69 52.57 27.15
C SER A 626 34.13 52.74 28.57
N ASP A 627 33.27 51.81 29.03
CA ASP A 627 32.61 51.89 30.34
C ASP A 627 33.37 51.12 31.45
N ARG A 628 34.63 50.72 31.18
CA ARG A 628 35.42 49.85 32.05
C ARG A 628 35.59 50.39 33.48
N GLU A 629 35.84 51.70 33.64
CA GLU A 629 36.00 52.32 34.96
C GLU A 629 34.69 52.28 35.77
N GLU A 630 33.55 52.43 35.11
CA GLU A 630 32.23 52.35 35.74
C GLU A 630 31.90 50.92 36.16
N LEU A 631 32.19 49.94 35.30
CA LEU A 631 32.07 48.51 35.61
C LEU A 631 32.96 48.12 36.79
N GLU A 632 34.22 48.54 36.81
CA GLU A 632 35.14 48.25 37.92
C GLU A 632 34.71 48.91 39.25
N GLY A 633 33.98 50.02 39.19
CA GLY A 633 33.41 50.73 40.34
C GLY A 633 32.08 50.15 40.86
N ALA A 634 31.42 49.26 40.11
CA ALA A 634 30.17 48.64 40.52
C ALA A 634 30.38 47.65 41.69
N PRO A 635 29.31 47.34 42.46
CA PRO A 635 29.38 46.34 43.53
C PRO A 635 29.90 44.99 43.01
N SER A 636 30.65 44.30 43.86
CA SER A 636 31.31 43.02 43.51
C SER A 636 30.64 41.80 44.15
N ASP A 637 29.70 42.03 45.06
CA ASP A 637 28.86 41.02 45.66
C ASP A 637 27.80 40.51 44.67
N PRO A 638 27.30 39.26 44.84
CA PRO A 638 26.27 38.72 43.95
C PRO A 638 25.02 39.63 43.92
N PRO A 639 24.49 39.94 42.72
CA PRO A 639 23.26 40.73 42.59
C PRO A 639 22.04 39.97 43.15
N ASP A 640 21.07 40.71 43.67
CA ASP A 640 19.75 40.18 44.04
C ASP A 640 18.91 40.05 42.76
N VAL A 641 18.45 38.83 42.43
CA VAL A 641 17.59 38.53 41.27
C VAL A 641 16.31 37.85 41.71
#